data_AF-A0A5D0U3G4-F1
#
_entry.id   AF-A0A5D0U3G4-F1
#
_cell.length_a   1.000
_cell.length_b   1.000
_cell.length_c   1.000
_cell.angle_alpha   90.00
_cell.angle_beta   90.00
_cell.angle_gamma   90.00
#
_symmetry.space_group_name_H-M   'P 1'
#
loop_
_entity.id
_entity.type
_entity.pdbx_description
1 polymer ?
#
loop_
_entity_poly.entity_id
_entity_poly.type
_entity_poly.pdbx_seq_one_letter_code
_entity_poly.pdbx_strand_id
1 'polypeptide(L)'
;MTDWRRSPTSPWTCDAPTWRSSSRYCTTPSPDSAPSCSAWNWTSGSATAPTTPCPAPKARCTASSNPWPSSPKASAPQANASSHPTGPARRHARAGPFPARRITPGPPLSLLANGPVLAVEEPNENCPHSPRRVADGHPMTKPPLRVLDGGHDDPDPHRSLPHDIGAERQVLGAMMLSTRAVADARALLDGSEFYRPAHQEIWQAICGLADRGDPCEPTAVAAELGPRRLTKVGGGPYLHTLIQDTVSSTQAGYYSHRLAELAYARTIAMTGTHLIQLSHQATDGDATDLRGAVAAAVQDITTPDARGWPTPTPLEAARELPSFPLPMLPDWLAEYAARLAEQTQTPTDLSGCLALAVLAVAAGGKVWVQARGWREPTNLFTVIALGPGNRKSEVFAAMTGPIRAAETMLRDQAQPHITDIAIQRRVAEADMEKAEKAAINAIDAIVREQHLEDARIAAERLQELQIPAEPRLFSDDATPEILTSQLAQQGGRMAVLSPEGEIFSIAAGRYSGAPNFAVLKHGHAGEGMRIDRVGRPSEIIESAHVTLGICTQPDVLAGLADTPQFRGQGLLGRILYAVPHSLLGYRDPSPELIPAHITHTYTDTLTSLITRLHALTDPITLQFTDTALNAVQELLRETEPRYRPGNDLAHMPDWGGKYPGAVVRIAGLLHLAANHHGTWNKPITTDTFACARHIGDYYLTHAQAAYDLIGADPDLADARALRDWITRTGTHRFAASDAVQALRARFRKVADVEPGLRVLEAHGWVRRLPAPPRASGPGRSRAPVYEVHPNALEDASQDP
;
A
#
# COMPACT_ATOMS: atom_id res chain seq x y z
N MET A 1 19.98 -1.76 48.39
CA MET A 1 19.07 -1.87 49.55
C MET A 1 18.00 -0.80 49.33
N THR A 2 17.01 -1.08 48.47
CA THR A 2 15.64 -1.65 48.73
C THR A 2 14.69 -0.55 49.25
N ASP A 3 13.51 -0.20 48.70
CA ASP A 3 12.60 -0.63 47.59
C ASP A 3 11.63 0.59 47.34
N TRP A 4 11.21 1.01 46.12
CA TRP A 4 10.07 0.56 45.26
C TRP A 4 8.67 0.50 45.96
N ARG A 5 7.49 0.93 45.44
CA ARG A 5 6.96 1.54 44.18
C ARG A 5 5.42 1.83 44.30
N ARG A 6 4.87 2.71 43.41
CA ARG A 6 3.49 2.79 42.80
C ARG A 6 2.28 3.16 43.69
N SER A 7 1.18 3.82 43.27
CA SER A 7 0.64 4.52 42.06
C SER A 7 -0.74 5.12 42.44
N PRO A 8 -1.35 6.05 41.67
CA PRO A 8 -2.81 6.00 41.54
C PRO A 8 -3.39 6.23 40.11
N THR A 9 -4.55 5.60 39.89
CA THR A 9 -5.75 6.03 39.13
C THR A 9 -5.77 6.13 37.59
N SER A 10 -6.65 5.32 36.98
CA SER A 10 -7.53 5.63 35.82
C SER A 10 -8.93 6.02 36.35
N PRO A 11 -9.99 6.31 35.54
CA PRO A 11 -10.12 6.50 34.08
C PRO A 11 -10.93 7.77 33.70
N TRP A 12 -10.89 8.28 32.45
CA TRP A 12 -12.03 8.96 31.79
C TRP A 12 -11.88 8.98 30.26
N THR A 13 -13.00 8.66 29.61
CA THR A 13 -13.36 8.72 28.19
C THR A 13 -13.45 10.18 27.68
N CYS A 14 -13.08 10.43 26.42
CA CYS A 14 -13.26 11.75 25.77
C CYS A 14 -14.22 11.67 24.57
N ASP A 15 -15.27 12.50 24.66
CA ASP A 15 -16.24 12.85 23.64
C ASP A 15 -15.65 13.75 22.53
N ALA A 16 -16.27 13.70 21.34
CA ALA A 16 -15.98 14.52 20.17
C ALA A 16 -16.35 16.01 20.38
N PRO A 17 -15.62 17.00 19.78
CA PRO A 17 -15.99 18.39 19.89
C PRO A 17 -16.92 18.83 18.75
N THR A 18 -18.06 19.39 19.14
CA THR A 18 -18.95 20.19 18.28
C THR A 18 -18.51 21.65 18.31
N TRP A 19 -18.52 22.30 17.14
CA TRP A 19 -18.25 23.73 17.00
C TRP A 19 -19.36 24.57 17.63
N ARG A 20 -19.02 25.42 18.61
CA ARG A 20 -19.87 26.55 19.03
C ARG A 20 -19.06 27.83 19.19
N SER A 21 -19.54 28.86 18.51
CA SER A 21 -19.15 30.27 18.61
C SER A 21 -19.38 30.83 20.01
N SER A 22 -18.40 31.56 20.55
CA SER A 22 -18.67 32.52 21.63
C SER A 22 -17.80 33.76 21.49
N SER A 23 -18.43 34.86 21.05
CA SER A 23 -17.95 36.23 21.24
C SER A 23 -18.01 36.58 22.72
N ARG A 24 -16.95 37.16 23.28
CA ARG A 24 -17.04 37.94 24.52
C ARG A 24 -16.30 39.27 24.40
N TYR A 25 -17.05 40.30 24.79
CA TYR A 25 -16.73 41.71 24.86
C TYR A 25 -15.56 42.00 25.81
N CYS A 26 -14.72 42.98 25.45
CA CYS A 26 -13.89 43.74 26.38
C CYS A 26 -14.24 45.22 26.30
N THR A 27 -14.48 45.80 27.46
CA THR A 27 -14.88 47.17 27.79
C THR A 27 -13.72 48.16 27.81
N THR A 28 -13.91 49.30 27.11
CA THR A 28 -13.47 50.70 27.37
C THR A 28 -12.03 51.05 27.81
N PRO A 29 -11.48 52.13 27.23
CA PRO A 29 -10.80 53.17 28.02
C PRO A 29 -11.22 54.62 27.64
N SER A 30 -10.99 55.57 28.55
CA SER A 30 -10.97 57.04 28.35
C SER A 30 -10.29 57.71 29.56
N PRO A 31 -9.85 58.98 29.49
CA PRO A 31 -9.41 59.80 28.34
C PRO A 31 -8.08 60.55 28.61
N ASP A 32 -7.47 61.20 27.61
CA ASP A 32 -7.03 62.61 27.71
C ASP A 32 -6.43 63.20 26.41
N SER A 33 -6.89 64.42 26.10
CA SER A 33 -6.30 65.52 25.30
C SER A 33 -6.17 65.44 23.76
N ALA A 34 -7.03 66.23 23.10
CA ALA A 34 -6.98 66.75 21.71
C ALA A 34 -5.97 67.95 21.60
N PRO A 35 -5.73 68.68 20.45
CA PRO A 35 -6.68 68.97 19.34
C PRO A 35 -6.13 69.21 17.90
N SER A 36 -7.09 69.56 17.01
CA SER A 36 -7.05 70.25 15.70
C SER A 36 -6.99 69.40 14.42
N CYS A 37 -7.56 69.75 13.26
CA CYS A 37 -8.76 70.47 12.80
C CYS A 37 -8.75 70.43 11.24
N SER A 38 -9.91 70.64 10.59
CA SER A 38 -10.18 70.79 9.12
C SER A 38 -10.16 69.50 8.27
N ALA A 39 -11.24 68.94 7.70
CA ALA A 39 -12.50 69.38 7.05
C ALA A 39 -12.33 69.91 5.61
N TRP A 40 -12.80 69.14 4.59
CA TRP A 40 -13.45 69.62 3.36
C TRP A 40 -14.40 68.54 2.79
N ASN A 41 -15.61 68.97 2.40
CA ASN A 41 -16.80 68.24 1.95
C ASN A 41 -16.98 68.26 0.42
N TRP A 42 -17.99 67.51 -0.08
CA TRP A 42 -18.94 67.74 -1.21
C TRP A 42 -19.07 66.49 -2.14
N THR A 43 -20.11 65.66 -2.06
CA THR A 43 -21.51 65.69 -2.58
C THR A 43 -21.72 65.57 -4.10
N SER A 44 -22.29 64.41 -4.49
CA SER A 44 -23.42 64.11 -5.40
C SER A 44 -23.63 64.86 -6.74
N GLY A 45 -23.91 64.08 -7.80
CA GLY A 45 -24.57 64.52 -9.03
C GLY A 45 -25.33 63.38 -9.73
N SER A 46 -26.65 63.53 -9.81
CA SER A 46 -27.63 62.70 -10.55
C SER A 46 -27.70 63.06 -12.04
N ALA A 47 -28.11 62.13 -12.92
CA ALA A 47 -29.34 62.25 -13.75
C ALA A 47 -29.41 61.30 -14.98
N THR A 48 -30.61 60.71 -15.14
CA THR A 48 -31.40 60.45 -16.37
C THR A 48 -31.01 59.39 -17.43
N ALA A 49 -31.96 58.46 -17.62
CA ALA A 49 -32.13 57.52 -18.74
C ALA A 49 -32.57 58.20 -20.06
N PRO A 50 -32.73 57.46 -21.19
CA PRO A 50 -34.09 57.00 -21.51
C PRO A 50 -34.25 55.67 -22.32
N THR A 51 -35.41 55.02 -22.07
CA THR A 51 -36.37 54.38 -23.02
C THR A 51 -36.05 53.12 -23.87
N THR A 52 -36.61 51.97 -23.39
CA THR A 52 -37.57 51.00 -24.02
C THR A 52 -37.31 50.30 -25.38
N PRO A 53 -38.01 49.19 -25.74
CA PRO A 53 -38.79 48.21 -24.95
C PRO A 53 -38.47 46.72 -25.28
N CYS A 54 -39.03 45.83 -24.46
CA CYS A 54 -39.15 44.37 -24.67
C CYS A 54 -40.13 44.04 -25.83
N PRO A 55 -40.04 42.85 -26.45
CA PRO A 55 -41.03 41.83 -26.09
C PRO A 55 -40.51 40.37 -26.13
N ALA A 56 -41.05 39.52 -25.25
CA ALA A 56 -41.12 38.06 -25.41
C ALA A 56 -42.26 37.69 -26.42
N PRO A 57 -42.69 36.43 -26.68
CA PRO A 57 -42.19 35.10 -26.30
C PRO A 57 -42.23 34.04 -27.45
N LYS A 58 -41.79 32.80 -27.22
CA LYS A 58 -42.48 31.51 -27.51
C LYS A 58 -41.53 30.35 -27.89
N ALA A 59 -41.90 29.19 -27.34
CA ALA A 59 -41.31 27.88 -27.48
C ALA A 59 -41.39 27.26 -28.89
N ARG A 60 -40.45 26.36 -29.21
CA ARG A 60 -40.74 25.05 -29.81
C ARG A 60 -39.53 24.10 -29.79
N CYS A 61 -39.81 22.86 -29.43
CA CYS A 61 -39.00 21.69 -29.74
C CYS A 61 -38.91 21.50 -31.26
N THR A 62 -37.72 21.17 -31.76
CA THR A 62 -37.52 20.27 -32.91
C THR A 62 -36.11 19.68 -32.87
N ALA A 63 -36.06 18.36 -32.99
CA ALA A 63 -34.88 17.61 -33.40
C ALA A 63 -34.45 18.00 -34.82
N SER A 64 -33.15 17.99 -35.10
CA SER A 64 -32.54 17.34 -36.28
C SER A 64 -31.05 17.67 -36.42
N SER A 65 -30.25 16.60 -36.48
CA SER A 65 -29.13 16.37 -37.41
C SER A 65 -28.18 17.51 -37.78
N ASN A 66 -26.88 17.26 -37.59
CA ASN A 66 -25.91 17.44 -38.67
C ASN A 66 -24.65 16.56 -38.49
N PRO A 67 -23.91 16.27 -39.57
CA PRO A 67 -23.34 14.96 -39.84
C PRO A 67 -21.81 14.97 -39.77
N TRP A 68 -21.23 13.83 -39.41
CA TRP A 68 -19.79 13.57 -39.56
C TRP A 68 -19.59 12.53 -40.67
N PRO A 69 -18.74 12.79 -41.68
CA PRO A 69 -18.53 11.86 -42.77
C PRO A 69 -17.52 10.76 -42.38
N SER A 70 -18.03 9.53 -42.39
CA SER A 70 -17.44 8.31 -42.98
C SER A 70 -15.91 8.22 -43.14
N SER A 71 -15.30 7.38 -42.31
CA SER A 71 -14.04 6.67 -42.59
C SER A 71 -14.27 5.52 -43.58
N PRO A 72 -13.37 5.27 -44.56
CA PRO A 72 -13.34 4.01 -45.29
C PRO A 72 -12.32 3.02 -44.71
N LYS A 73 -12.69 1.75 -44.81
CA LYS A 73 -11.97 0.55 -44.41
C LYS A 73 -10.78 0.20 -45.33
N ALA A 74 -9.88 -0.58 -44.71
CA ALA A 74 -9.09 -1.70 -45.25
C ALA A 74 -7.96 -1.43 -46.24
N SER A 75 -6.77 -1.97 -45.95
CA SER A 75 -6.18 -3.16 -46.62
C SER A 75 -4.70 -3.34 -46.24
N ALA A 76 -4.31 -4.55 -45.84
CA ALA A 76 -2.92 -5.05 -45.98
C ALA A 76 -2.58 -5.21 -47.48
N PRO A 77 -1.31 -5.36 -47.96
CA PRO A 77 -0.47 -6.54 -47.68
C PRO A 77 1.08 -6.39 -47.82
N GLN A 78 1.78 -7.47 -47.42
CA GLN A 78 2.96 -8.14 -48.04
C GLN A 78 4.37 -7.49 -48.15
N ALA A 79 5.32 -8.16 -47.46
CA ALA A 79 6.54 -8.84 -47.94
C ALA A 79 7.36 -8.31 -49.14
N ASN A 80 8.67 -8.05 -48.87
CA ASN A 80 9.86 -8.42 -49.67
C ASN A 80 11.10 -7.97 -48.85
N ALA A 81 12.07 -8.80 -48.45
CA ALA A 81 13.04 -9.62 -49.20
C ALA A 81 14.09 -8.80 -49.98
N SER A 82 15.36 -9.24 -49.88
CA SER A 82 16.62 -8.74 -50.50
C SER A 82 17.27 -7.54 -49.78
N SER A 83 18.59 -7.42 -49.60
CA SER A 83 19.75 -8.24 -49.99
C SER A 83 21.00 -7.71 -49.29
N HIS A 84 21.89 -8.62 -48.88
CA HIS A 84 23.27 -8.34 -48.48
C HIS A 84 24.08 -7.58 -49.54
N PRO A 85 25.16 -6.92 -49.12
CA PRO A 85 26.43 -7.02 -49.82
C PRO A 85 27.55 -7.60 -48.94
N THR A 86 28.39 -8.37 -49.61
CA THR A 86 29.59 -9.11 -49.20
C THR A 86 30.78 -8.21 -48.81
N GLY A 87 31.67 -8.73 -47.95
CA GLY A 87 32.90 -8.06 -47.43
C GLY A 87 34.04 -7.85 -48.43
N PRO A 88 35.32 -7.60 -48.01
CA PRO A 88 36.07 -8.55 -47.17
C PRO A 88 37.11 -7.99 -46.15
N ALA A 89 37.39 -8.84 -45.15
CA ALA A 89 38.68 -9.18 -44.49
C ALA A 89 39.78 -8.13 -44.18
N ARG A 90 40.22 -8.12 -42.90
CA ARG A 90 41.64 -8.33 -42.53
C ARG A 90 41.81 -8.78 -41.06
N ARG A 91 42.70 -9.75 -40.88
CA ARG A 91 43.11 -10.44 -39.64
C ARG A 91 44.10 -9.61 -38.83
N HIS A 92 44.15 -9.81 -37.50
CA HIS A 92 45.40 -10.16 -36.79
C HIS A 92 45.09 -10.91 -35.48
N ALA A 93 45.92 -11.89 -35.19
CA ALA A 93 45.83 -12.88 -34.12
C ALA A 93 46.88 -12.63 -33.04
N ARG A 94 46.63 -13.11 -31.81
CA ARG A 94 47.56 -13.71 -30.81
C ARG A 94 46.84 -13.81 -29.45
N ALA A 95 47.10 -14.71 -28.51
CA ALA A 95 47.42 -16.15 -28.45
C ALA A 95 47.77 -16.45 -26.96
N GLY A 96 46.96 -17.27 -26.26
CA GLY A 96 47.30 -18.15 -25.12
C GLY A 96 47.87 -17.55 -23.81
N PRO A 97 48.06 -18.36 -22.73
CA PRO A 97 48.08 -19.83 -22.70
C PRO A 97 47.25 -20.54 -21.59
N PHE A 98 46.97 -21.83 -21.83
CA PHE A 98 46.59 -22.92 -20.90
C PHE A 98 47.83 -23.45 -20.12
N PRO A 99 47.69 -24.25 -19.03
CA PRO A 99 47.63 -25.75 -19.13
C PRO A 99 46.66 -26.39 -18.07
N ALA A 100 45.91 -27.47 -18.32
CA ALA A 100 46.22 -28.88 -18.66
C ALA A 100 47.04 -29.63 -17.59
N ARG A 101 46.59 -30.77 -17.01
CA ARG A 101 46.78 -32.15 -17.53
C ARG A 101 46.18 -33.18 -16.54
N ARG A 102 45.41 -34.23 -16.96
CA ARG A 102 45.79 -35.53 -17.59
C ARG A 102 46.35 -36.56 -16.55
N ILE A 103 46.18 -37.88 -16.58
CA ILE A 103 46.04 -38.92 -17.63
C ILE A 103 45.52 -40.24 -16.95
N THR A 104 44.90 -41.10 -17.77
CA THR A 104 44.52 -42.54 -17.67
C THR A 104 45.77 -43.48 -17.46
N PRO A 105 45.92 -44.76 -17.88
CA PRO A 105 45.03 -45.81 -18.45
C PRO A 105 45.30 -47.28 -17.98
N GLY A 106 44.52 -48.26 -18.50
CA GLY A 106 44.92 -49.68 -18.56
C GLY A 106 43.79 -50.69 -18.92
N PRO A 107 43.90 -51.57 -19.96
CA PRO A 107 42.77 -52.34 -20.60
C PRO A 107 43.03 -53.89 -20.64
N PRO A 108 42.59 -54.78 -21.61
CA PRO A 108 41.52 -54.81 -22.66
C PRO A 108 40.73 -56.19 -22.87
N LEU A 109 39.85 -56.22 -23.91
CA LEU A 109 39.25 -57.34 -24.76
C LEU A 109 38.05 -58.20 -24.23
N SER A 110 37.02 -58.69 -24.98
CA SER A 110 36.37 -58.56 -26.33
C SER A 110 35.18 -59.58 -26.41
N LEU A 111 33.99 -59.42 -27.07
CA LEU A 111 33.64 -59.67 -28.51
C LEU A 111 32.09 -59.61 -28.79
N LEU A 112 31.71 -59.08 -29.98
CA LEU A 112 30.55 -59.35 -30.91
C LEU A 112 29.07 -58.98 -30.52
N ALA A 113 28.14 -58.52 -31.38
CA ALA A 113 28.06 -58.12 -32.80
C ALA A 113 26.72 -57.36 -33.14
N ASN A 114 26.60 -56.86 -34.39
CA ASN A 114 25.72 -55.84 -35.03
C ASN A 114 24.17 -56.10 -35.23
N GLY A 115 23.40 -55.02 -35.55
CA GLY A 115 21.93 -54.94 -35.86
C GLY A 115 21.48 -55.46 -37.26
N PRO A 116 20.36 -55.03 -37.96
CA PRO A 116 19.28 -54.01 -37.76
C PRO A 116 17.80 -54.44 -38.14
N VAL A 117 16.81 -53.52 -38.10
CA VAL A 117 15.55 -53.29 -38.94
C VAL A 117 14.53 -54.42 -39.36
N LEU A 118 13.21 -54.08 -39.36
CA LEU A 118 11.97 -54.76 -39.94
C LEU A 118 11.50 -56.07 -39.25
N ALA A 119 10.25 -56.56 -39.25
CA ALA A 119 8.84 -56.14 -39.42
C ALA A 119 7.96 -57.44 -39.30
N VAL A 120 6.61 -57.30 -39.26
CA VAL A 120 5.57 -58.31 -39.65
C VAL A 120 5.25 -59.41 -38.58
N GLU A 121 4.03 -59.88 -38.24
CA GLU A 121 2.76 -60.12 -38.97
C GLU A 121 1.51 -60.26 -38.04
N GLU A 122 0.37 -59.89 -38.63
CA GLU A 122 -1.10 -59.99 -38.40
C GLU A 122 -1.73 -61.36 -37.94
N PRO A 123 -3.08 -61.54 -37.75
CA PRO A 123 -4.18 -60.79 -38.40
C PRO A 123 -5.53 -60.51 -37.66
N ASN A 124 -6.27 -59.56 -38.26
CA ASN A 124 -7.74 -59.48 -38.48
C ASN A 124 -8.74 -59.36 -37.30
N GLU A 125 -9.84 -58.60 -37.34
CA GLU A 125 -10.54 -57.90 -38.44
C GLU A 125 -11.61 -56.95 -37.85
N ASN A 126 -11.87 -55.84 -38.56
CA ASN A 126 -13.14 -55.12 -38.66
C ASN A 126 -13.83 -54.46 -37.46
N CYS A 127 -13.84 -53.12 -37.52
CA CYS A 127 -15.06 -52.35 -37.28
C CYS A 127 -15.61 -51.93 -38.66
N PRO A 128 -16.91 -52.11 -38.95
CA PRO A 128 -17.60 -50.94 -39.47
C PRO A 128 -19.09 -50.82 -39.10
N HIS A 129 -19.54 -49.57 -39.20
CA HIS A 129 -20.91 -49.07 -39.43
C HIS A 129 -21.84 -48.83 -38.22
N SER A 130 -22.18 -47.56 -38.07
CA SER A 130 -23.45 -47.08 -37.52
C SER A 130 -24.66 -47.72 -38.22
N PRO A 131 -25.73 -48.00 -37.48
CA PRO A 131 -27.07 -47.72 -37.99
C PRO A 131 -27.86 -46.81 -37.03
N ARG A 132 -28.41 -45.76 -37.65
CA ARG A 132 -29.76 -45.20 -37.51
C ARG A 132 -30.56 -45.42 -36.21
N ARG A 133 -31.18 -44.31 -35.78
CA ARG A 133 -32.41 -44.22 -34.98
C ARG A 133 -33.38 -45.37 -35.26
N VAL A 134 -33.78 -46.06 -34.20
CA VAL A 134 -35.15 -46.57 -34.01
C VAL A 134 -35.52 -46.27 -32.56
N ALA A 135 -36.65 -45.61 -32.38
CA ALA A 135 -37.29 -45.42 -31.11
C ALA A 135 -37.87 -46.75 -30.65
N ASP A 136 -37.64 -47.16 -29.41
CA ASP A 136 -38.54 -48.04 -28.67
C ASP A 136 -38.32 -47.84 -27.16
N GLY A 137 -39.43 -47.67 -26.45
CA GLY A 137 -39.45 -47.33 -25.04
C GLY A 137 -38.98 -48.47 -24.14
N HIS A 138 -38.04 -48.15 -23.24
CA HIS A 138 -37.85 -48.90 -22.01
C HIS A 138 -37.86 -47.92 -20.83
N PRO A 139 -38.59 -48.24 -19.73
CA PRO A 139 -38.66 -47.37 -18.57
C PRO A 139 -37.27 -47.25 -17.92
N MET A 140 -36.93 -46.02 -17.52
CA MET A 140 -35.73 -45.74 -16.74
C MET A 140 -35.69 -46.62 -15.49
N THR A 141 -34.92 -47.69 -15.52
CA THR A 141 -34.49 -48.38 -14.31
C THR A 141 -33.48 -47.48 -13.60
N LYS A 142 -33.88 -46.96 -12.43
CA LYS A 142 -32.99 -46.22 -11.52
C LYS A 142 -31.68 -47.02 -11.35
N PRO A 143 -30.50 -46.38 -11.42
CA PRO A 143 -29.25 -47.07 -11.09
C PRO A 143 -29.36 -47.63 -9.66
N PRO A 144 -28.92 -48.89 -9.42
CA PRO A 144 -29.00 -49.49 -8.10
C PRO A 144 -28.14 -48.69 -7.11
N LEU A 145 -28.66 -48.47 -5.90
CA LEU A 145 -27.88 -47.94 -4.79
C LEU A 145 -26.67 -48.85 -4.57
N ARG A 146 -25.46 -48.31 -4.69
CA ARG A 146 -24.22 -49.04 -4.45
C ARG A 146 -24.13 -49.25 -2.94
N VAL A 147 -24.50 -50.44 -2.47
CA VAL A 147 -24.30 -50.84 -1.07
C VAL A 147 -22.79 -50.87 -0.83
N LEU A 148 -22.31 -50.08 0.13
CA LEU A 148 -20.96 -50.22 0.63
C LEU A 148 -20.93 -51.51 1.44
N ASP A 149 -20.08 -52.47 1.04
CA ASP A 149 -19.85 -53.71 1.79
C ASP A 149 -19.20 -53.37 3.13
N GLY A 150 -20.02 -53.01 4.12
CA GLY A 150 -19.62 -53.00 5.52
C GLY A 150 -19.42 -54.44 5.97
N GLY A 151 -18.24 -54.77 6.48
CA GLY A 151 -17.94 -56.08 7.02
C GLY A 151 -19.06 -56.55 7.97
N HIS A 152 -19.42 -57.83 7.86
CA HIS A 152 -20.41 -58.52 8.68
C HIS A 152 -19.90 -58.66 10.13
N ASP A 153 -19.91 -57.56 10.88
CA ASP A 153 -19.93 -57.58 12.34
C ASP A 153 -21.31 -57.06 12.75
N ASP A 154 -22.16 -57.97 13.21
CA ASP A 154 -23.48 -57.63 13.78
C ASP A 154 -23.23 -56.61 14.91
N PRO A 155 -23.82 -55.40 14.88
CA PRO A 155 -23.53 -54.38 15.86
C PRO A 155 -24.02 -54.85 17.24
N ASP A 156 -23.08 -55.17 18.14
CA ASP A 156 -23.39 -55.46 19.53
C ASP A 156 -24.12 -54.24 20.14
N PRO A 157 -25.41 -54.37 20.50
CA PRO A 157 -26.22 -53.27 21.02
C PRO A 157 -25.75 -52.77 22.40
N HIS A 158 -24.70 -53.38 22.97
CA HIS A 158 -24.09 -52.97 24.24
C HIS A 158 -22.72 -52.29 24.12
N ARG A 159 -22.21 -52.00 22.91
CA ARG A 159 -20.94 -51.29 22.76
C ARG A 159 -21.08 -49.84 23.23
N SER A 160 -20.44 -49.49 24.35
CA SER A 160 -20.42 -48.12 24.86
C SER A 160 -19.78 -47.15 23.86
N LEU A 161 -20.35 -45.95 23.73
CA LEU A 161 -19.80 -44.87 22.89
C LEU A 161 -18.33 -44.59 23.24
N PRO A 162 -17.49 -44.13 22.29
CA PRO A 162 -16.10 -43.76 22.56
C PRO A 162 -15.99 -42.74 23.70
N HIS A 163 -15.22 -43.07 24.75
CA HIS A 163 -14.98 -42.21 25.91
C HIS A 163 -13.70 -42.61 26.65
N ASP A 164 -13.14 -41.70 27.45
CA ASP A 164 -12.00 -41.96 28.32
C ASP A 164 -12.14 -41.16 29.63
N ILE A 165 -12.70 -41.81 30.65
CA ILE A 165 -12.91 -41.19 31.96
C ILE A 165 -11.59 -40.83 32.63
N GLY A 166 -10.49 -41.55 32.34
CA GLY A 166 -9.18 -41.22 32.86
C GLY A 166 -8.72 -39.86 32.36
N ALA A 167 -8.80 -39.64 31.04
CA ALA A 167 -8.46 -38.36 30.42
C ALA A 167 -9.32 -37.20 30.92
N GLU A 168 -10.64 -37.41 31.08
CA GLU A 168 -11.54 -36.38 31.62
C GLU A 168 -11.11 -35.92 33.02
N ARG A 169 -10.74 -36.87 33.88
CA ARG A 169 -10.29 -36.57 35.24
C ARG A 169 -8.95 -35.83 35.25
N GLN A 170 -8.02 -36.21 34.36
CA GLN A 170 -6.73 -35.52 34.20
C GLN A 170 -6.92 -34.06 33.76
N VAL A 171 -7.82 -33.78 32.82
CA VAL A 171 -8.09 -32.41 32.35
C VAL A 171 -8.67 -31.56 33.48
N LEU A 172 -9.75 -32.01 34.12
CA LEU A 172 -10.40 -31.23 35.19
C LEU A 172 -9.49 -31.01 36.39
N GLY A 173 -8.73 -32.02 36.81
CA GLY A 173 -7.80 -31.86 37.92
C GLY A 173 -6.61 -30.96 37.56
N ALA A 174 -6.10 -31.03 36.33
CA ALA A 174 -5.06 -30.12 35.84
C ALA A 174 -5.53 -28.66 35.83
N MET A 175 -6.77 -28.41 35.38
CA MET A 175 -7.38 -27.08 35.37
C MET A 175 -7.54 -26.50 36.79
N MET A 176 -7.92 -27.32 37.77
CA MET A 176 -8.01 -26.89 39.17
C MET A 176 -6.64 -26.71 39.85
N LEU A 177 -5.56 -27.23 39.25
CA LEU A 177 -4.18 -27.05 39.74
C LEU A 177 -3.48 -25.82 39.16
N SER A 178 -3.86 -25.36 37.97
CA SER A 178 -3.14 -24.30 37.26
C SER A 178 -4.03 -23.52 36.30
N THR A 179 -4.01 -22.20 36.43
CA THR A 179 -4.68 -21.28 35.48
C THR A 179 -4.16 -21.42 34.06
N ARG A 180 -2.89 -21.81 33.88
CA ARG A 180 -2.34 -22.12 32.54
C ARG A 180 -2.99 -23.36 31.93
N ALA A 181 -3.25 -24.39 32.74
CA ALA A 181 -3.94 -25.59 32.27
C ALA A 181 -5.40 -25.29 31.87
N VAL A 182 -6.05 -24.32 32.52
CA VAL A 182 -7.35 -23.79 32.09
C VAL A 182 -7.26 -23.19 30.69
N ALA A 183 -6.26 -22.33 30.42
CA ALA A 183 -6.06 -21.75 29.10
C ALA A 183 -5.75 -22.83 28.03
N ASP A 184 -4.85 -23.76 28.34
CA ASP A 184 -4.45 -24.84 27.43
C ASP A 184 -5.63 -25.78 27.09
N ALA A 185 -6.51 -26.07 28.05
CA ALA A 185 -7.69 -26.91 27.82
C ALA A 185 -8.79 -26.17 27.05
N ARG A 186 -9.06 -24.90 27.38
CA ARG A 186 -10.06 -24.06 26.70
C ARG A 186 -9.72 -23.73 25.25
N ALA A 187 -8.44 -23.81 24.89
CA ALA A 187 -8.00 -23.69 23.50
C ALA A 187 -8.46 -24.88 22.62
N LEU A 188 -8.90 -25.98 23.23
CA LEU A 188 -9.20 -27.25 22.54
C LEU A 188 -10.59 -27.81 22.82
N LEU A 189 -11.25 -27.38 23.90
CA LEU A 189 -12.51 -27.96 24.39
C LEU A 189 -13.52 -26.85 24.71
N ASP A 190 -14.80 -27.14 24.51
CA ASP A 190 -15.91 -26.27 24.95
C ASP A 190 -16.72 -26.87 26.12
N GLY A 191 -16.45 -28.13 26.47
CA GLY A 191 -17.11 -28.85 27.56
C GLY A 191 -18.09 -29.91 27.08
N SER A 192 -18.51 -29.90 25.82
CA SER A 192 -19.36 -30.94 25.22
C SER A 192 -18.63 -32.29 25.05
N GLU A 193 -17.30 -32.27 25.12
CA GLU A 193 -16.45 -33.44 24.91
C GLU A 193 -16.49 -34.42 26.08
N PHE A 194 -16.81 -33.94 27.29
CA PHE A 194 -16.91 -34.79 28.47
C PHE A 194 -18.10 -35.75 28.33
N TYR A 195 -17.83 -37.04 28.44
CA TYR A 195 -18.84 -38.09 28.40
C TYR A 195 -19.70 -38.09 29.67
N ARG A 196 -19.12 -37.73 30.82
CA ARG A 196 -19.87 -37.66 32.08
C ARG A 196 -20.51 -36.28 32.27
N PRO A 197 -21.84 -36.20 32.47
CA PRO A 197 -22.51 -34.93 32.77
C PRO A 197 -21.94 -34.23 34.02
N ALA A 198 -21.51 -35.00 35.02
CA ALA A 198 -20.86 -34.44 36.20
C ALA A 198 -19.56 -33.69 35.87
N HIS A 199 -18.80 -34.17 34.88
CA HIS A 199 -17.57 -33.52 34.44
C HIS A 199 -17.85 -32.27 33.59
N GLN A 200 -18.92 -32.27 32.80
CA GLN A 200 -19.39 -31.08 32.08
C GLN A 200 -19.74 -29.94 33.05
N GLU A 201 -20.44 -30.24 34.14
CA GLU A 201 -20.80 -29.25 35.17
C GLU A 201 -19.57 -28.70 35.89
N ILE A 202 -18.58 -29.55 36.20
CA ILE A 202 -17.31 -29.12 36.80
C ILE A 202 -16.53 -28.23 35.83
N TRP A 203 -16.45 -28.61 34.56
CA TRP A 203 -15.84 -27.81 33.50
C TRP A 203 -16.46 -26.41 33.42
N GLN A 204 -17.79 -26.33 33.34
CA GLN A 204 -18.52 -25.07 33.25
C GLN A 204 -18.26 -24.17 34.46
N ALA A 205 -18.21 -24.74 35.68
CA ALA A 205 -17.89 -23.98 36.88
C ALA A 205 -16.46 -23.42 36.87
N ILE A 206 -15.48 -24.22 36.40
CA ILE A 206 -14.09 -23.76 36.26
C ILE A 206 -13.99 -22.64 35.22
N CYS A 207 -14.62 -22.79 34.05
CA CYS A 207 -14.62 -21.77 33.01
C CYS A 207 -15.28 -20.47 33.48
N GLY A 208 -16.42 -20.55 34.18
CA GLY A 208 -17.13 -19.39 34.72
C GLY A 208 -16.33 -18.60 35.76
N LEU A 209 -15.54 -19.29 36.60
CA LEU A 209 -14.58 -18.66 37.52
C LEU A 209 -13.44 -17.99 36.75
N ALA A 210 -12.86 -18.71 35.78
CA ALA A 210 -11.75 -18.19 34.97
C ALA A 210 -12.13 -16.93 34.17
N ASP A 211 -13.35 -16.87 33.63
CA ASP A 211 -13.86 -15.71 32.89
C ASP A 211 -13.96 -14.44 33.76
N ARG A 212 -14.14 -14.60 35.07
CA ARG A 212 -14.16 -13.49 36.04
C ARG A 212 -12.77 -13.19 36.64
N GLY A 213 -11.76 -13.98 36.31
CA GLY A 213 -10.43 -13.91 36.92
C GLY A 213 -10.36 -14.46 38.34
N ASP A 214 -11.34 -15.28 38.75
CA ASP A 214 -11.40 -15.89 40.08
C ASP A 214 -10.49 -17.15 40.17
N PRO A 215 -10.01 -17.53 41.38
CA PRO A 215 -9.29 -18.79 41.58
C PRO A 215 -10.12 -20.01 41.17
N CYS A 216 -9.49 -20.98 40.50
CA CYS A 216 -10.15 -22.21 40.01
C CYS A 216 -9.88 -23.45 40.88
N GLU A 217 -9.41 -23.26 42.11
CA GLU A 217 -9.12 -24.37 43.04
C GLU A 217 -10.42 -25.10 43.49
N PRO A 218 -10.34 -26.34 44.01
CA PRO A 218 -11.53 -27.15 44.33
C PRO A 218 -12.54 -26.48 45.26
N THR A 219 -12.06 -25.69 46.22
CA THR A 219 -12.88 -24.90 47.15
C THR A 219 -13.70 -23.84 46.43
N ALA A 220 -13.09 -23.12 45.48
CA ALA A 220 -13.75 -22.11 44.67
C ALA A 220 -14.75 -22.76 43.69
N VAL A 221 -14.36 -23.86 43.05
CA VAL A 221 -15.26 -24.63 42.16
C VAL A 221 -16.45 -25.20 42.92
N ALA A 222 -16.25 -25.70 44.14
CA ALA A 222 -17.32 -26.16 45.00
C ALA A 222 -18.31 -25.04 45.37
N ALA A 223 -17.80 -23.83 45.63
CA ALA A 223 -18.61 -22.66 45.91
C ALA A 223 -19.43 -22.24 44.67
N GLU A 224 -18.82 -22.21 43.48
CA GLU A 224 -19.48 -21.86 42.21
C GLU A 224 -20.60 -22.85 41.84
N LEU A 225 -20.38 -24.15 42.04
CA LEU A 225 -21.40 -25.17 41.79
C LEU A 225 -22.62 -25.00 42.72
N GLY A 226 -22.39 -24.54 43.95
CA GLY A 226 -23.42 -24.42 44.98
C GLY A 226 -23.95 -25.80 45.45
N PRO A 227 -24.75 -25.84 46.53
CA PRO A 227 -25.04 -27.08 47.26
C PRO A 227 -25.69 -28.18 46.41
N ARG A 228 -26.65 -27.79 45.53
CA ARG A 228 -27.43 -28.75 44.73
C ARG A 228 -26.60 -29.39 43.61
N ARG A 229 -25.78 -28.61 42.88
CA ARG A 229 -24.94 -29.16 41.80
C ARG A 229 -23.71 -29.87 42.37
N LEU A 230 -23.16 -29.38 43.47
CA LEU A 230 -22.04 -30.02 44.16
C LEU A 230 -22.38 -31.46 44.58
N THR A 231 -23.58 -31.71 45.12
CA THR A 231 -24.02 -33.08 45.42
C THR A 231 -24.13 -33.95 44.16
N LYS A 232 -24.63 -33.41 43.04
CA LYS A 232 -24.78 -34.14 41.77
C LYS A 232 -23.43 -34.57 41.17
N VAL A 233 -22.37 -33.79 41.37
CA VAL A 233 -21.05 -34.10 40.81
C VAL A 233 -20.18 -34.99 41.72
N GLY A 234 -20.69 -35.42 42.89
CA GLY A 234 -19.96 -36.28 43.83
C GLY A 234 -19.42 -35.57 45.08
N GLY A 235 -19.75 -34.30 45.28
CA GLY A 235 -19.39 -33.52 46.47
C GLY A 235 -17.99 -32.92 46.41
N GLY A 236 -17.66 -32.08 47.41
CA GLY A 236 -16.31 -31.52 47.59
C GLY A 236 -15.18 -32.56 47.58
N PRO A 237 -15.34 -33.74 48.22
CA PRO A 237 -14.32 -34.80 48.17
C PRO A 237 -13.95 -35.25 46.75
N TYR A 238 -14.92 -35.29 45.83
CA TYR A 238 -14.66 -35.72 44.46
C TYR A 238 -13.74 -34.74 43.71
N LEU A 239 -13.91 -33.44 43.91
CA LEU A 239 -13.04 -32.42 43.31
C LEU A 239 -11.58 -32.58 43.78
N HIS A 240 -11.38 -32.92 45.06
CA HIS A 240 -10.05 -33.23 45.58
C HIS A 240 -9.48 -34.52 44.99
N THR A 241 -10.32 -35.55 44.75
CA THR A 241 -9.88 -36.77 44.05
C THR A 241 -9.44 -36.49 42.61
N LEU A 242 -10.10 -35.57 41.89
CA LEU A 242 -9.67 -35.17 40.54
C LEU A 242 -8.26 -34.57 40.55
N ILE A 243 -7.95 -33.75 41.54
CA ILE A 243 -6.60 -33.21 41.73
C ILE A 243 -5.60 -34.31 42.07
N GLN A 244 -5.94 -35.19 43.03
CA GLN A 244 -5.03 -36.25 43.48
C GLN A 244 -4.66 -37.24 42.36
N ASP A 245 -5.60 -37.54 41.49
CA ASP A 245 -5.39 -38.45 40.36
C ASP A 245 -4.63 -37.79 39.20
N THR A 246 -4.47 -36.45 39.22
CA THR A 246 -3.79 -35.72 38.16
C THR A 246 -2.28 -35.88 38.26
N VAL A 247 -1.65 -36.41 37.19
CA VAL A 247 -0.20 -36.66 37.16
C VAL A 247 0.59 -35.36 37.01
N SER A 248 0.16 -34.46 36.12
CA SER A 248 0.79 -33.16 35.90
C SER A 248 -0.16 -32.18 35.23
N SER A 249 -0.18 -30.94 35.71
CA SER A 249 -0.95 -29.85 35.06
C SER A 249 -0.40 -29.47 33.69
N THR A 250 0.87 -29.77 33.38
CA THR A 250 1.49 -29.47 32.08
C THR A 250 1.03 -30.37 30.94
N GLN A 251 0.31 -31.46 31.24
CA GLN A 251 -0.21 -32.39 30.24
C GLN A 251 -1.69 -32.12 29.88
N ALA A 252 -2.28 -31.03 30.37
CA ALA A 252 -3.68 -30.68 30.13
C ALA A 252 -4.03 -30.68 28.63
N GLY A 253 -3.19 -30.07 27.78
CA GLY A 253 -3.41 -30.02 26.34
C GLY A 253 -3.39 -31.40 25.66
N TYR A 254 -2.56 -32.34 26.11
CA TYR A 254 -2.50 -33.70 25.56
C TYR A 254 -3.80 -34.46 25.82
N TYR A 255 -4.28 -34.46 27.06
CA TYR A 255 -5.53 -35.12 27.42
C TYR A 255 -6.74 -34.42 26.80
N SER A 256 -6.69 -33.09 26.65
CA SER A 256 -7.72 -32.33 25.95
C SER A 256 -7.84 -32.73 24.48
N HIS A 257 -6.73 -32.86 23.76
CA HIS A 257 -6.74 -33.40 22.39
C HIS A 257 -7.37 -34.80 22.31
N ARG A 258 -7.00 -35.69 23.24
CA ARG A 258 -7.56 -37.04 23.28
C ARG A 258 -9.07 -37.04 23.53
N LEU A 259 -9.58 -36.14 24.38
CA LEU A 259 -11.01 -35.98 24.60
C LEU A 259 -11.72 -35.44 23.35
N ALA A 260 -11.13 -34.47 22.65
CA ALA A 260 -11.66 -33.97 21.39
C ALA A 260 -11.76 -35.06 20.32
N GLU A 261 -10.72 -35.91 20.16
CA GLU A 261 -10.75 -37.04 19.23
C GLU A 261 -11.86 -38.06 19.57
N LEU A 262 -12.03 -38.38 20.85
CA LEU A 262 -13.06 -39.32 21.31
C LEU A 262 -14.46 -38.72 21.20
N ALA A 263 -14.62 -37.42 21.47
CA ALA A 263 -15.86 -36.71 21.29
C ALA A 263 -16.27 -36.66 19.81
N TYR A 264 -15.32 -36.41 18.91
CA TYR A 264 -15.57 -36.48 17.46
C TYR A 264 -15.98 -37.89 17.03
N ALA A 265 -15.28 -38.94 17.50
CA ALA A 265 -15.66 -40.32 17.24
C ALA A 265 -17.06 -40.66 17.79
N ARG A 266 -17.43 -40.09 18.95
CA ARG A 266 -18.77 -40.22 19.53
C ARG A 266 -19.83 -39.49 18.69
N THR A 267 -19.55 -38.30 18.19
CA THR A 267 -20.45 -37.57 17.28
C THR A 267 -20.68 -38.36 15.99
N ILE A 268 -19.64 -38.97 15.41
CA ILE A 268 -19.79 -39.86 14.24
C ILE A 268 -20.71 -41.04 14.57
N ALA A 269 -20.49 -41.70 15.71
CA ALA A 269 -21.32 -42.83 16.12
C ALA A 269 -22.79 -42.43 16.30
N MET A 270 -23.05 -41.31 16.99
CA MET A 270 -24.39 -40.75 17.19
C MET A 270 -25.06 -40.34 15.88
N THR A 271 -24.29 -39.74 14.97
CA THR A 271 -24.76 -39.37 13.62
C THR A 271 -25.13 -40.62 12.83
N GLY A 272 -24.32 -41.69 12.92
CA GLY A 272 -24.65 -42.99 12.35
C GLY A 272 -25.98 -43.54 12.87
N THR A 273 -26.21 -43.49 14.18
CA THR A 273 -27.50 -43.88 14.79
C THR A 273 -28.65 -43.00 14.30
N HIS A 274 -28.44 -41.69 14.19
CA HIS A 274 -29.44 -40.75 13.69
C HIS A 274 -29.81 -41.03 12.23
N LEU A 275 -28.84 -41.32 11.37
CA LEU A 275 -29.07 -41.69 9.97
C LEU A 275 -29.89 -42.99 9.85
N ILE A 276 -29.63 -43.98 10.70
CA ILE A 276 -30.44 -45.21 10.78
C ILE A 276 -31.87 -44.87 11.20
N GLN A 277 -32.06 -43.99 12.18
CA GLN A 277 -33.38 -43.56 12.62
C GLN A 277 -34.16 -42.81 11.53
N LEU A 278 -33.50 -41.93 10.78
CA LEU A 278 -34.09 -41.23 9.62
C LEU A 278 -34.53 -42.22 8.53
N SER A 279 -33.78 -43.29 8.31
CA SER A 279 -34.16 -44.38 7.38
C SER A 279 -35.45 -45.07 7.80
N HIS A 280 -35.60 -45.40 9.08
CA HIS A 280 -36.83 -45.99 9.61
C HIS A 280 -38.03 -45.04 9.51
N GLN A 281 -37.85 -43.76 9.86
CA GLN A 281 -38.91 -42.74 9.77
C GLN A 281 -39.41 -42.52 8.34
N ALA A 282 -38.50 -42.54 7.35
CA ALA A 282 -38.88 -42.42 5.94
C ALA A 282 -39.67 -43.63 5.42
N THR A 283 -39.57 -44.79 6.08
CA THR A 283 -40.33 -46.01 5.74
C THR A 283 -41.77 -45.93 6.24
N ASP A 284 -42.02 -45.16 7.30
CA ASP A 284 -43.34 -45.01 7.95
C ASP A 284 -44.25 -43.94 7.29
N GLY A 285 -43.82 -43.35 6.16
CA GLY A 285 -44.67 -42.50 5.31
C GLY A 285 -44.63 -41.00 5.60
N ASP A 286 -43.75 -40.52 6.49
CA ASP A 286 -43.51 -39.09 6.67
C ASP A 286 -42.60 -38.57 5.56
N ALA A 287 -43.07 -37.62 4.75
CA ALA A 287 -42.37 -37.11 3.57
C ALA A 287 -41.32 -36.06 3.96
N THR A 288 -40.40 -36.42 4.85
CA THR A 288 -39.24 -35.60 5.21
C THR A 288 -38.24 -35.63 4.05
N ASP A 289 -37.60 -34.50 3.74
CA ASP A 289 -36.49 -34.46 2.77
C ASP A 289 -35.28 -35.22 3.33
N LEU A 290 -35.31 -36.54 3.16
CA LEU A 290 -34.27 -37.45 3.62
C LEU A 290 -32.91 -37.11 3.00
N ARG A 291 -32.90 -36.61 1.75
CA ARG A 291 -31.64 -36.20 1.11
C ARG A 291 -31.05 -34.97 1.80
N GLY A 292 -31.87 -33.95 2.07
CA GLY A 292 -31.45 -32.76 2.81
C GLY A 292 -30.98 -33.11 4.24
N ALA A 293 -31.73 -33.96 4.96
CA ALA A 293 -31.37 -34.37 6.32
C ALA A 293 -30.07 -35.19 6.39
N VAL A 294 -29.87 -36.13 5.47
CA VAL A 294 -28.62 -36.91 5.36
C VAL A 294 -27.45 -35.99 4.98
N ALA A 295 -27.66 -35.08 4.02
CA ALA A 295 -26.63 -34.12 3.64
C ALA A 295 -26.22 -33.23 4.82
N ALA A 296 -27.19 -32.70 5.57
CA ALA A 296 -26.92 -31.87 6.76
C ALA A 296 -26.18 -32.63 7.87
N ALA A 297 -26.59 -33.87 8.17
CA ALA A 297 -25.95 -34.69 9.19
C ALA A 297 -24.51 -35.09 8.81
N VAL A 298 -24.25 -35.39 7.53
CA VAL A 298 -22.89 -35.66 7.03
C VAL A 298 -22.05 -34.39 7.00
N GLN A 299 -22.67 -33.24 6.69
CA GLN A 299 -22.00 -31.94 6.71
C GLN A 299 -21.53 -31.59 8.13
N ASP A 300 -22.36 -31.77 9.15
CA ASP A 300 -22.04 -31.49 10.56
C ASP A 300 -20.81 -32.27 11.08
N ILE A 301 -20.63 -33.53 10.64
CA ILE A 301 -19.44 -34.32 11.00
C ILE A 301 -18.23 -34.08 10.10
N THR A 302 -18.40 -33.43 8.95
CA THR A 302 -17.29 -33.16 8.00
C THR A 302 -16.81 -31.71 8.08
N THR A 303 -17.54 -30.83 8.74
CA THR A 303 -17.09 -29.47 9.02
C THR A 303 -15.88 -29.47 9.96
N PRO A 304 -14.80 -28.76 9.61
CA PRO A 304 -13.63 -28.65 10.48
C PRO A 304 -13.99 -27.89 11.76
N ASP A 305 -13.48 -28.38 12.88
CA ASP A 305 -13.87 -27.94 14.21
C ASP A 305 -13.24 -26.59 14.60
N ALA A 306 -14.06 -25.53 14.67
CA ALA A 306 -13.64 -24.19 15.12
C ALA A 306 -13.70 -24.02 16.65
N ARG A 307 -14.09 -25.04 17.43
CA ARG A 307 -14.29 -24.90 18.88
C ARG A 307 -13.01 -24.46 19.59
N GLY A 308 -13.12 -23.42 20.41
CA GLY A 308 -11.99 -22.83 21.15
C GLY A 308 -11.00 -22.04 20.29
N TRP A 309 -11.22 -21.93 18.97
CA TRP A 309 -10.35 -21.19 18.06
C TRP A 309 -10.86 -19.74 17.91
N PRO A 310 -10.06 -18.72 18.29
CA PRO A 310 -10.45 -17.33 18.05
C PRO A 310 -10.55 -17.02 16.56
N THR A 311 -11.51 -16.17 16.18
CA THR A 311 -11.71 -15.73 14.79
C THR A 311 -10.41 -15.14 14.22
N PRO A 312 -10.03 -15.48 12.97
CA PRO A 312 -8.80 -14.98 12.38
C PRO A 312 -8.84 -13.46 12.32
N THR A 313 -7.77 -12.81 12.80
CA THR A 313 -7.59 -11.38 12.60
C THR A 313 -6.94 -11.14 11.24
N PRO A 314 -7.37 -10.14 10.45
CA PRO A 314 -6.72 -9.83 9.16
C PRO A 314 -5.20 -9.71 9.29
N LEU A 315 -4.47 -10.17 8.25
CA LEU A 315 -3.00 -10.05 8.20
C LEU A 315 -2.57 -8.59 8.02
N GLU A 316 -3.41 -7.80 7.36
CA GLU A 316 -3.34 -6.36 7.51
C GLU A 316 -3.74 -6.03 8.95
N ALA A 317 -2.77 -5.68 9.79
CA ALA A 317 -3.14 -4.86 10.93
C ALA A 317 -3.92 -3.68 10.34
N ALA A 318 -5.19 -3.54 10.71
CA ALA A 318 -5.86 -2.27 10.59
C ALA A 318 -5.11 -1.31 11.52
N ARG A 319 -3.93 -0.86 11.09
CA ARG A 319 -3.29 0.32 11.66
C ARG A 319 -4.35 1.39 11.42
N GLU A 320 -4.94 1.88 12.49
CA GLU A 320 -5.68 3.13 12.40
C GLU A 320 -4.67 4.18 11.95
N LEU A 321 -4.74 4.52 10.67
CA LEU A 321 -3.84 5.51 10.11
C LEU A 321 -4.34 6.89 10.54
N PRO A 322 -3.45 7.74 11.10
CA PRO A 322 -3.84 9.08 11.48
C PRO A 322 -4.32 9.84 10.24
N SER A 323 -5.35 10.66 10.35
CA SER A 323 -5.68 11.63 9.30
C SER A 323 -4.63 12.72 9.24
N PHE A 324 -4.41 13.32 8.07
CA PHE A 324 -3.46 14.42 7.92
C PHE A 324 -3.75 15.59 8.88
N PRO A 325 -2.75 16.08 9.64
CA PRO A 325 -2.96 17.07 10.69
C PRO A 325 -3.04 18.48 10.11
N LEU A 326 -4.17 18.81 9.46
CA LEU A 326 -4.41 20.12 8.85
C LEU A 326 -4.12 21.34 9.75
N PRO A 327 -4.39 21.33 11.07
CA PRO A 327 -4.06 22.47 11.95
C PRO A 327 -2.57 22.79 12.06
N MET A 328 -1.68 21.92 11.57
CA MET A 328 -0.23 22.17 11.53
C MET A 328 0.18 23.00 10.30
N LEU A 329 -0.71 23.19 9.33
CA LEU A 329 -0.52 24.11 8.19
C LEU A 329 -0.83 25.56 8.61
N PRO A 330 -0.33 26.57 7.91
CA PRO A 330 -0.73 27.96 8.15
C PRO A 330 -2.23 28.17 7.92
N ASP A 331 -2.85 29.03 8.73
CA ASP A 331 -4.31 29.19 8.82
C ASP A 331 -5.03 29.26 7.47
N TRP A 332 -4.57 30.13 6.55
CA TRP A 332 -5.17 30.31 5.23
C TRP A 332 -5.19 29.04 4.37
N LEU A 333 -4.18 28.18 4.54
CA LEU A 333 -4.03 26.93 3.81
C LEU A 333 -4.75 25.78 4.52
N ALA A 334 -4.67 25.73 5.85
CA ALA A 334 -5.39 24.76 6.68
C ALA A 334 -6.90 24.88 6.48
N GLU A 335 -7.43 26.11 6.51
CA GLU A 335 -8.84 26.39 6.34
C GLU A 335 -9.33 25.98 4.95
N TYR A 336 -8.63 26.41 3.89
CA TYR A 336 -9.01 26.01 2.53
C TYR A 336 -8.95 24.49 2.32
N ALA A 337 -7.88 23.83 2.77
CA ALA A 337 -7.73 22.38 2.63
C ALA A 337 -8.81 21.59 3.39
N ALA A 338 -9.19 22.06 4.59
CA ALA A 338 -10.28 21.46 5.37
C ALA A 338 -11.62 21.61 4.67
N ARG A 339 -11.96 22.84 4.25
CA ARG A 339 -13.22 23.13 3.55
C ARG A 339 -13.32 22.44 2.19
N LEU A 340 -12.20 22.30 1.49
CA LEU A 340 -12.15 21.54 0.24
C LEU A 340 -12.41 20.05 0.46
N ALA A 341 -11.78 19.45 1.48
CA ALA A 341 -12.01 18.04 1.83
C ALA A 341 -13.48 17.80 2.23
N GLU A 342 -14.06 18.71 3.01
CA GLU A 342 -15.48 18.71 3.38
C GLU A 342 -16.39 18.84 2.15
N GLN A 343 -16.24 19.88 1.33
CA GLN A 343 -17.08 20.08 0.15
C GLN A 343 -17.01 18.90 -0.83
N THR A 344 -15.81 18.36 -1.04
CA THR A 344 -15.61 17.26 -1.99
C THR A 344 -15.86 15.89 -1.37
N GLN A 345 -16.07 15.80 -0.06
CA GLN A 345 -16.26 14.55 0.67
C GLN A 345 -15.12 13.56 0.39
N THR A 346 -13.90 14.07 0.54
CA THR A 346 -12.64 13.32 0.40
C THR A 346 -11.86 13.34 1.71
N PRO A 347 -10.95 12.37 1.94
CA PRO A 347 -10.06 12.41 3.10
C PRO A 347 -9.24 13.70 3.17
N THR A 348 -9.03 14.24 4.37
CA THR A 348 -8.19 15.43 4.59
C THR A 348 -6.75 15.21 4.16
N ASP A 349 -6.31 13.96 4.10
CA ASP A 349 -5.03 13.50 3.58
C ASP A 349 -4.76 13.95 2.15
N LEU A 350 -5.79 13.93 1.29
CA LEU A 350 -5.67 14.30 -0.10
C LEU A 350 -5.35 15.80 -0.23
N SER A 351 -6.16 16.67 0.39
CA SER A 351 -5.92 18.11 0.35
C SER A 351 -4.69 18.52 1.15
N GLY A 352 -4.41 17.90 2.29
CA GLY A 352 -3.24 18.17 3.13
C GLY A 352 -1.91 17.82 2.47
N CYS A 353 -1.81 16.65 1.84
CA CYS A 353 -0.59 16.29 1.10
C CYS A 353 -0.38 17.16 -0.14
N LEU A 354 -1.46 17.48 -0.88
CA LEU A 354 -1.39 18.39 -2.01
C LEU A 354 -1.00 19.81 -1.57
N ALA A 355 -1.41 20.25 -0.38
CA ALA A 355 -1.01 21.54 0.19
C ALA A 355 0.52 21.63 0.32
N LEU A 356 1.18 20.57 0.78
CA LEU A 356 2.65 20.51 0.80
C LEU A 356 3.26 20.46 -0.59
N ALA A 357 2.66 19.70 -1.52
CA ALA A 357 3.14 19.60 -2.88
C ALA A 357 3.15 20.98 -3.57
N VAL A 358 2.09 21.76 -3.45
CA VAL A 358 2.00 23.08 -4.10
C VAL A 358 2.94 24.11 -3.48
N LEU A 359 3.18 24.04 -2.15
CA LEU A 359 4.23 24.83 -1.51
C LEU A 359 5.63 24.44 -2.00
N ALA A 360 5.88 23.15 -2.18
CA ALA A 360 7.14 22.64 -2.74
C ALA A 360 7.34 23.07 -4.20
N VAL A 361 6.28 23.23 -5.00
CA VAL A 361 6.36 23.84 -6.34
C VAL A 361 6.75 25.31 -6.25
N ALA A 362 6.16 26.06 -5.31
CA ALA A 362 6.47 27.48 -5.14
C ALA A 362 7.94 27.72 -4.74
N ALA A 363 8.47 26.90 -3.83
CA ALA A 363 9.80 27.08 -3.24
C ALA A 363 10.94 26.33 -3.95
N GLY A 364 10.61 25.29 -4.74
CA GLY A 364 11.59 24.41 -5.38
C GLY A 364 12.66 25.17 -6.18
N GLY A 365 13.94 24.90 -5.86
CA GLY A 365 15.10 25.52 -6.49
C GLY A 365 15.37 26.98 -6.12
N LYS A 366 14.51 27.59 -5.29
CA LYS A 366 14.69 28.97 -4.80
C LYS A 366 14.95 29.04 -3.31
N VAL A 367 14.63 27.99 -2.55
CA VAL A 367 14.80 27.97 -1.11
C VAL A 367 15.53 26.71 -0.64
N TRP A 368 16.51 26.92 0.22
CA TRP A 368 17.23 25.90 0.97
C TRP A 368 17.01 26.10 2.46
N VAL A 369 17.12 25.02 3.23
CA VAL A 369 17.06 25.05 4.69
C VAL A 369 18.39 24.54 5.24
N GLN A 370 19.03 25.35 6.08
CA GLN A 370 20.29 25.00 6.73
C GLN A 370 20.02 24.24 8.03
N ALA A 371 20.43 22.99 8.09
CA ALA A 371 20.52 22.21 9.32
C ALA A 371 21.97 22.17 9.84
N ARG A 372 22.24 21.44 10.92
CA ARG A 372 23.57 21.43 11.55
C ARG A 372 24.55 20.55 10.78
N GLY A 373 25.25 21.13 9.81
CA GLY A 373 26.31 20.47 9.03
C GLY A 373 25.86 19.93 7.67
N TRP A 374 24.58 20.10 7.31
CA TRP A 374 24.07 19.82 5.97
C TRP A 374 22.93 20.79 5.60
N ARG A 375 22.52 20.76 4.33
CA ARG A 375 21.42 21.56 3.79
C ARG A 375 20.39 20.67 3.12
N GLU A 376 19.14 21.10 3.15
CA GLU A 376 18.04 20.43 2.46
C GLU A 376 17.32 21.41 1.51
N PRO A 377 17.05 21.03 0.26
CA PRO A 377 16.22 21.82 -0.65
C PRO A 377 14.74 21.63 -0.34
N THR A 378 13.90 22.63 -0.55
CA THR A 378 12.47 22.57 -0.14
C THR A 378 11.55 21.79 -1.08
N ASN A 379 12.07 21.06 -2.06
CA ASN A 379 11.27 20.20 -2.93
C ASN A 379 10.91 18.87 -2.25
N LEU A 380 9.71 18.36 -2.53
CA LEU A 380 9.15 17.16 -1.89
C LEU A 380 8.63 16.18 -2.93
N PHE A 381 8.66 14.89 -2.59
CA PHE A 381 7.99 13.84 -3.33
C PHE A 381 6.80 13.32 -2.52
N THR A 382 5.59 13.70 -2.89
CA THR A 382 4.35 13.28 -2.21
C THR A 382 3.58 12.30 -3.11
N VAL A 383 3.17 11.18 -2.53
CA VAL A 383 2.38 10.15 -3.22
C VAL A 383 1.18 9.76 -2.38
N ILE A 384 -0.01 9.97 -2.92
CA ILE A 384 -1.29 9.70 -2.25
C ILE A 384 -1.93 8.50 -2.94
N ALA A 385 -2.00 7.36 -2.27
CA ALA A 385 -2.61 6.14 -2.77
C ALA A 385 -4.06 6.04 -2.31
N LEU A 386 -4.99 6.28 -3.23
CA LEU A 386 -6.41 6.27 -2.95
C LEU A 386 -7.17 5.65 -4.13
N GLY A 387 -8.11 4.76 -3.82
CA GLY A 387 -8.85 3.99 -4.83
C GLY A 387 -9.68 4.85 -5.80
N PRO A 388 -10.18 4.28 -6.89
CA PRO A 388 -11.06 4.98 -7.83
C PRO A 388 -12.34 5.51 -7.14
N GLY A 389 -13.01 6.50 -7.75
CA GLY A 389 -14.26 7.07 -7.21
C GLY A 389 -14.10 8.04 -6.03
N ASN A 390 -12.87 8.34 -5.62
CA ASN A 390 -12.55 9.23 -4.50
C ASN A 390 -12.46 10.73 -4.84
N ARG A 391 -13.01 11.17 -5.98
CA ARG A 391 -12.99 12.58 -6.43
C ARG A 391 -11.57 13.21 -6.43
N LYS A 392 -10.54 12.37 -6.62
CA LYS A 392 -9.12 12.76 -6.59
C LYS A 392 -8.82 13.91 -7.54
N SER A 393 -9.34 13.81 -8.77
CA SER A 393 -9.12 14.79 -9.83
C SER A 393 -9.71 16.17 -9.50
N GLU A 394 -10.84 16.23 -8.79
CA GLU A 394 -11.48 17.49 -8.40
C GLU A 394 -10.64 18.24 -7.36
N VAL A 395 -10.22 17.54 -6.30
CA VAL A 395 -9.35 18.13 -5.27
C VAL A 395 -8.00 18.52 -5.86
N PHE A 396 -7.44 17.66 -6.72
CA PHE A 396 -6.20 17.93 -7.41
C PHE A 396 -6.29 19.20 -8.29
N ALA A 397 -7.35 19.34 -9.08
CA ALA A 397 -7.56 20.54 -9.90
C ALA A 397 -7.72 21.80 -9.04
N ALA A 398 -8.50 21.73 -7.96
CA ALA A 398 -8.71 22.85 -7.05
C ALA A 398 -7.43 23.28 -6.30
N MET A 399 -6.59 22.32 -5.90
CA MET A 399 -5.31 22.60 -5.23
C MET A 399 -4.23 23.11 -6.21
N THR A 400 -4.21 22.62 -7.45
CA THR A 400 -3.17 23.01 -8.43
C THR A 400 -3.55 24.24 -9.26
N GLY A 401 -4.81 24.70 -9.21
CA GLY A 401 -5.30 25.88 -9.94
C GLY A 401 -4.42 27.13 -9.80
N PRO A 402 -3.98 27.52 -8.59
CA PRO A 402 -3.12 28.69 -8.41
C PRO A 402 -1.73 28.57 -9.07
N ILE A 403 -1.21 27.35 -9.26
CA ILE A 403 0.03 27.11 -10.01
C ILE A 403 -0.18 27.44 -11.48
N ARG A 404 -1.30 27.00 -12.07
CA ARG A 404 -1.65 27.33 -13.46
C ARG A 404 -1.83 28.83 -13.65
N ALA A 405 -2.50 29.49 -12.70
CA ALA A 405 -2.67 30.95 -12.70
C ALA A 405 -1.31 31.68 -12.62
N ALA A 406 -0.42 31.24 -11.73
CA ALA A 406 0.93 31.80 -11.62
C ALA A 406 1.75 31.58 -12.90
N GLU A 407 1.69 30.38 -13.50
CA GLU A 407 2.36 30.08 -14.76
C GLU A 407 1.88 31.01 -15.89
N THR A 408 0.57 31.23 -16.02
CA THR A 408 0.02 32.19 -16.99
C THR A 408 0.56 33.60 -16.76
N MET A 409 0.57 34.08 -15.51
CA MET A 409 1.11 35.41 -15.19
C MET A 409 2.60 35.54 -15.56
N LEU A 410 3.40 34.50 -15.27
CA LEU A 410 4.83 34.50 -15.59
C LEU A 410 5.07 34.49 -17.11
N ARG A 411 4.27 33.72 -17.85
CA ARG A 411 4.31 33.70 -19.31
C ARG A 411 3.96 35.05 -19.91
N ASP A 412 2.88 35.67 -19.45
CA ASP A 412 2.44 36.99 -19.91
C ASP A 412 3.50 38.07 -19.64
N GLN A 413 4.18 37.99 -18.48
CA GLN A 413 5.29 38.89 -18.13
C GLN A 413 6.54 38.66 -18.98
N ALA A 414 6.86 37.41 -19.31
CA ALA A 414 8.05 37.05 -20.09
C ALA A 414 7.86 37.26 -21.61
N GLN A 415 6.63 37.17 -22.11
CA GLN A 415 6.32 37.16 -23.54
C GLN A 415 6.87 38.37 -24.32
N PRO A 416 6.76 39.63 -23.83
CA PRO A 416 7.33 40.78 -24.54
C PRO A 416 8.84 40.67 -24.71
N HIS A 417 9.55 40.25 -23.65
CA HIS A 417 11.00 40.08 -23.66
C HIS A 417 11.44 38.92 -24.56
N ILE A 418 10.75 37.78 -24.52
CA ILE A 418 11.00 36.64 -25.42
C ILE A 418 10.82 37.06 -26.88
N THR A 419 9.75 37.80 -27.17
CA THR A 419 9.43 38.27 -28.53
C THR A 419 10.49 39.25 -29.04
N ASP A 420 10.95 40.18 -28.20
CA ASP A 420 12.00 41.14 -28.54
C ASP A 420 13.32 40.44 -28.88
N ILE A 421 13.80 39.54 -28.00
CA ILE A 421 15.03 38.77 -28.26
C ILE A 421 14.89 37.89 -29.52
N ALA A 422 13.72 37.28 -29.74
CA ALA A 422 13.46 36.49 -30.94
C ALA A 422 13.47 37.34 -32.23
N ILE A 423 13.01 38.59 -32.18
CA ILE A 423 13.15 39.55 -33.29
C ILE A 423 14.62 39.89 -33.50
N GLN A 424 15.33 40.28 -32.45
CA GLN A 424 16.76 40.65 -32.53
C GLN A 424 17.61 39.50 -33.09
N ARG A 425 17.34 38.26 -32.67
CA ARG A 425 18.04 37.07 -33.17
C ARG A 425 17.79 36.84 -34.66
N ARG A 426 16.53 36.95 -35.12
CA ARG A 426 16.19 36.83 -36.56
C ARG A 426 16.86 37.91 -37.41
N VAL A 427 16.97 39.13 -36.88
CA VAL A 427 17.68 40.23 -37.55
C VAL A 427 19.17 39.90 -37.65
N ALA A 428 19.80 39.50 -36.55
CA ALA A 428 21.21 39.11 -36.54
C ALA A 428 21.51 37.92 -37.48
N GLU A 429 20.61 36.93 -37.53
CA GLU A 429 20.71 35.80 -38.46
C GLU A 429 20.63 36.25 -39.93
N ALA A 430 19.69 37.14 -40.27
CA ALA A 430 19.57 37.70 -41.61
C ALA A 430 20.76 38.57 -42.00
N ASP A 431 21.31 39.36 -41.07
CA ASP A 431 22.50 40.17 -41.28
C ASP A 431 23.74 39.30 -41.52
N MET A 432 23.90 38.22 -40.74
CA MET A 432 24.96 37.23 -40.93
C MET A 432 24.86 36.58 -42.31
N GLU A 433 23.70 36.03 -42.68
CA GLU A 433 23.51 35.42 -44.00
C GLU A 433 23.78 36.41 -45.15
N LYS A 434 23.35 37.67 -44.98
CA LYS A 434 23.57 38.72 -45.99
C LYS A 434 25.05 39.04 -46.14
N ALA A 435 25.78 39.17 -45.03
CA ALA A 435 27.21 39.42 -45.01
C ALA A 435 27.99 38.24 -45.60
N GLU A 436 27.64 36.99 -45.27
CA GLU A 436 28.22 35.79 -45.86
C GLU A 436 28.01 35.74 -47.38
N LYS A 437 26.78 35.97 -47.86
CA LYS A 437 26.47 36.04 -49.30
C LYS A 437 27.25 37.16 -50.00
N ALA A 438 27.40 38.32 -49.35
CA ALA A 438 28.18 39.43 -49.90
C ALA A 438 29.68 39.11 -49.97
N ALA A 439 30.24 38.43 -48.96
CA ALA A 439 31.62 37.96 -48.97
C ALA A 439 31.88 36.93 -50.08
N ILE A 440 30.97 35.97 -50.27
CA ILE A 440 31.06 34.96 -51.34
C ILE A 440 31.06 35.62 -52.73
N ASN A 441 30.23 36.66 -52.91
CA ASN A 441 30.08 37.34 -54.20
C ASN A 441 31.11 38.45 -54.44
N ALA A 442 31.87 38.88 -53.44
CA ALA A 442 32.86 39.94 -53.57
C ALA A 442 34.03 39.47 -54.46
N ILE A 443 34.44 40.32 -55.40
CA ILE A 443 35.59 40.06 -56.30
C ILE A 443 36.88 40.57 -55.64
N ASP A 444 36.83 41.79 -55.10
CA ASP A 444 37.95 42.44 -54.42
C ASP A 444 38.25 41.79 -53.06
N ALA A 445 39.53 41.62 -52.73
CA ALA A 445 39.97 40.95 -51.52
C ALA A 445 39.69 41.76 -50.25
N ILE A 446 39.78 43.10 -50.32
CA ILE A 446 39.54 43.98 -49.17
C ILE A 446 38.05 44.00 -48.86
N VAL A 447 37.20 44.12 -49.88
CA VAL A 447 35.73 44.09 -49.72
C VAL A 447 35.26 42.73 -49.21
N ARG A 448 35.86 41.63 -49.68
CA ARG A 448 35.57 40.29 -49.16
C ARG A 448 35.88 40.18 -47.67
N GLU A 449 37.04 40.67 -47.24
CA GLU A 449 37.45 40.63 -45.83
C GLU A 449 36.51 41.45 -44.95
N GLN A 450 36.07 42.63 -45.41
CA GLN A 450 35.10 43.45 -44.70
C GLN A 450 33.77 42.71 -44.46
N HIS A 451 33.23 42.05 -45.49
CA HIS A 451 31.99 41.29 -45.35
C HIS A 451 32.14 40.03 -44.49
N LEU A 452 33.33 39.42 -44.44
CA LEU A 452 33.62 38.34 -43.50
C LEU A 452 33.64 38.84 -42.05
N GLU A 453 34.18 40.03 -41.82
CA GLU A 453 34.16 40.67 -40.50
C GLU A 453 32.73 41.04 -40.07
N ASP A 454 31.94 41.61 -40.97
CA ASP A 454 30.51 41.89 -40.73
C ASP A 454 29.73 40.60 -40.35
N ALA A 455 30.00 39.50 -41.06
CA ALA A 455 29.40 38.20 -40.76
C ALA A 455 29.83 37.67 -39.39
N ARG A 456 31.09 37.87 -39.01
CA ARG A 456 31.64 37.52 -37.70
C ARG A 456 30.95 38.29 -36.57
N ILE A 457 30.83 39.61 -36.71
CA ILE A 457 30.14 40.47 -35.73
C ILE A 457 28.68 40.03 -35.56
N ALA A 458 27.99 39.74 -36.66
CA ALA A 458 26.61 39.24 -36.62
C ALA A 458 26.51 37.86 -35.95
N ALA A 459 27.46 36.96 -36.21
CA ALA A 459 27.54 35.64 -35.59
C ALA A 459 27.81 35.72 -34.07
N GLU A 460 28.71 36.62 -33.63
CA GLU A 460 28.97 36.88 -32.21
C GLU A 460 27.71 37.40 -31.51
N ARG A 461 27.02 38.37 -32.11
CA ARG A 461 25.74 38.87 -31.59
C ARG A 461 24.68 37.76 -31.49
N LEU A 462 24.64 36.84 -32.45
CA LEU A 462 23.71 35.70 -32.44
C LEU A 462 24.02 34.68 -31.32
N GLN A 463 25.29 34.55 -30.92
CA GLN A 463 25.68 33.72 -29.77
C GLN A 463 25.24 34.34 -28.44
N GLU A 464 25.29 35.67 -28.31
CA GLU A 464 24.81 36.39 -27.13
C GLU A 464 23.28 36.36 -26.98
N LEU A 465 22.56 36.38 -28.11
CA LEU A 465 21.09 36.39 -28.15
C LEU A 465 20.49 35.00 -27.93
N GLN A 466 20.47 34.56 -26.67
CA GLN A 466 19.75 33.35 -26.26
C GLN A 466 18.28 33.67 -25.96
N ILE A 467 17.37 33.05 -26.72
CA ILE A 467 15.93 33.19 -26.47
C ILE A 467 15.60 32.46 -25.16
N PRO A 468 15.08 33.16 -24.14
CA PRO A 468 14.67 32.50 -22.90
C PRO A 468 13.56 31.50 -23.16
N ALA A 469 13.57 30.38 -22.43
CA ALA A 469 12.47 29.43 -22.47
C ALA A 469 11.20 30.09 -21.89
N GLU A 470 10.04 29.73 -22.45
CA GLU A 470 8.75 30.14 -21.90
C GLU A 470 8.61 29.57 -20.47
N PRO A 471 8.22 30.40 -19.48
CA PRO A 471 8.07 29.93 -18.10
C PRO A 471 7.12 28.75 -17.99
N ARG A 472 7.59 27.68 -17.34
CA ARG A 472 6.79 26.48 -17.04
C ARG A 472 7.12 25.99 -15.65
N LEU A 473 6.10 25.67 -14.86
CA LEU A 473 6.23 25.27 -13.45
C LEU A 473 6.08 23.77 -13.25
N PHE A 474 5.26 23.09 -14.07
CA PHE A 474 4.98 21.67 -13.90
C PHE A 474 4.64 20.96 -15.22
N SER A 475 4.64 19.63 -15.17
CA SER A 475 4.19 18.73 -16.25
C SER A 475 3.29 17.64 -15.67
N ASP A 476 2.31 17.19 -16.45
CA ASP A 476 1.36 16.15 -16.01
C ASP A 476 1.93 14.72 -16.19
N ASP A 477 2.72 14.49 -17.26
CA ASP A 477 3.13 13.15 -17.73
C ASP A 477 4.53 13.11 -18.39
N ALA A 478 5.53 13.80 -17.83
CA ALA A 478 6.86 13.85 -18.43
C ALA A 478 7.62 12.51 -18.30
N THR A 479 8.15 11.98 -19.40
CA THR A 479 9.19 10.93 -19.35
C THR A 479 10.47 11.47 -18.72
N PRO A 480 11.35 10.63 -18.16
CA PRO A 480 12.62 11.08 -17.58
C PRO A 480 13.45 11.97 -18.52
N GLU A 481 13.45 11.69 -19.82
CA GLU A 481 14.20 12.43 -20.84
C GLU A 481 13.59 13.83 -21.10
N ILE A 482 12.26 13.91 -21.15
CA ILE A 482 11.53 15.17 -21.31
C ILE A 482 11.69 16.01 -20.04
N LEU A 483 11.52 15.39 -18.87
CA LEU A 483 11.70 16.04 -17.57
C LEU A 483 13.10 16.65 -17.44
N THR A 484 14.13 15.94 -17.90
CA THR A 484 15.51 16.44 -17.91
C THR A 484 15.66 17.70 -18.77
N SER A 485 15.08 17.72 -19.97
CA SER A 485 15.15 18.89 -20.87
C SER A 485 14.36 20.07 -20.31
N GLN A 486 13.18 19.82 -19.73
CA GLN A 486 12.38 20.83 -19.06
C GLN A 486 13.11 21.43 -17.85
N LEU A 487 13.76 20.59 -17.03
CA LEU A 487 14.62 21.06 -15.94
C LEU A 487 15.70 22.01 -16.43
N ALA A 488 16.43 21.65 -17.49
CA ALA A 488 17.47 22.53 -18.05
C ALA A 488 16.90 23.87 -18.53
N GLN A 489 15.78 23.84 -19.25
CA GLN A 489 15.12 25.06 -19.77
C GLN A 489 14.59 25.98 -18.67
N GLN A 490 14.17 25.41 -17.54
CA GLN A 490 13.58 26.16 -16.43
C GLN A 490 14.59 26.53 -15.34
N GLY A 491 15.90 26.43 -15.61
CA GLY A 491 16.94 26.79 -14.63
C GLY A 491 17.07 25.79 -13.48
N GLY A 492 16.86 24.51 -13.77
CA GLY A 492 17.02 23.41 -12.82
C GLY A 492 15.79 23.11 -11.95
N ARG A 493 14.63 23.70 -12.22
CA ARG A 493 13.41 23.55 -11.39
C ARG A 493 12.22 23.04 -12.21
N MET A 494 11.60 21.96 -11.75
CA MET A 494 10.41 21.43 -12.39
C MET A 494 9.56 20.61 -11.43
N ALA A 495 8.24 20.62 -11.61
CA ALA A 495 7.35 19.72 -10.89
C ALA A 495 6.70 18.69 -11.83
N VAL A 496 6.43 17.50 -11.31
CA VAL A 496 5.50 16.54 -11.93
C VAL A 496 4.30 16.41 -11.02
N LEU A 497 3.16 16.86 -11.49
CA LEU A 497 1.90 16.82 -10.76
C LEU A 497 0.94 15.95 -11.56
N SER A 498 0.43 14.87 -10.98
CA SER A 498 -0.46 13.96 -11.71
C SER A 498 -1.57 13.41 -10.82
N PRO A 499 -2.83 13.40 -11.29
CA PRO A 499 -3.93 12.76 -10.58
C PRO A 499 -3.95 11.22 -10.75
N GLU A 500 -3.13 10.63 -11.63
CA GLU A 500 -3.22 9.20 -12.02
C GLU A 500 -1.92 8.36 -11.96
N GLY A 501 -0.84 8.86 -11.35
CA GLY A 501 0.29 7.98 -10.97
C GLY A 501 1.16 7.41 -12.10
N GLU A 502 0.89 7.77 -13.36
CA GLU A 502 1.51 7.13 -14.53
C GLU A 502 3.04 7.26 -14.56
N ILE A 503 3.62 8.28 -13.94
CA ILE A 503 5.07 8.49 -13.88
C ILE A 503 5.84 7.27 -13.34
N PHE A 504 5.28 6.53 -12.38
CA PHE A 504 5.95 5.34 -11.86
C PHE A 504 6.00 4.22 -12.91
N SER A 505 4.92 4.05 -13.68
CA SER A 505 4.88 3.09 -14.78
C SER A 505 5.81 3.51 -15.93
N ILE A 506 5.90 4.81 -16.23
CA ILE A 506 6.79 5.37 -17.25
C ILE A 506 8.25 5.18 -16.83
N ALA A 507 8.58 5.53 -15.58
CA ALA A 507 9.93 5.46 -15.03
C ALA A 507 10.39 4.01 -14.81
N ALA A 508 9.46 3.06 -14.63
CA ALA A 508 9.75 1.61 -14.63
C ALA A 508 10.16 1.07 -16.02
N GLY A 509 10.11 1.89 -17.07
CA GLY A 509 10.59 1.53 -18.40
C GLY A 509 9.51 1.05 -19.38
N ARG A 510 8.23 1.35 -19.14
CA ARG A 510 7.11 1.04 -20.06
C ARG A 510 7.36 1.54 -21.50
N TYR A 511 8.20 2.57 -21.67
CA TYR A 511 8.55 3.15 -22.98
C TYR A 511 10.03 3.01 -23.40
N SER A 512 10.96 2.85 -22.45
CA SER A 512 12.41 2.86 -22.71
C SER A 512 13.11 1.51 -22.49
N GLY A 513 12.40 0.49 -22.00
CA GLY A 513 12.91 -0.87 -21.76
C GLY A 513 13.85 -1.02 -20.56
N ALA A 514 14.40 0.09 -20.02
CA ALA A 514 15.21 0.10 -18.81
C ALA A 514 14.81 1.27 -17.88
N PRO A 515 14.69 1.03 -16.56
CA PRO A 515 14.32 2.07 -15.62
C PRO A 515 15.42 3.13 -15.46
N ASN A 516 15.05 4.41 -15.62
CA ASN A 516 15.95 5.56 -15.45
C ASN A 516 15.41 6.54 -14.41
N PHE A 517 15.95 6.47 -13.19
CA PHE A 517 15.54 7.31 -12.06
C PHE A 517 16.56 8.41 -11.72
N ALA A 518 17.61 8.61 -12.53
CA ALA A 518 18.69 9.53 -12.18
C ALA A 518 18.18 10.96 -11.97
N VAL A 519 17.34 11.45 -12.88
CA VAL A 519 16.73 12.78 -12.82
C VAL A 519 15.92 13.01 -11.54
N LEU A 520 15.17 12.01 -11.09
CA LEU A 520 14.39 12.09 -9.84
C LEU A 520 15.30 12.07 -8.61
N LYS A 521 16.39 11.30 -8.63
CA LYS A 521 17.34 11.23 -7.51
C LYS A 521 18.12 12.53 -7.32
N HIS A 522 18.69 13.06 -8.40
CA HIS A 522 19.37 14.36 -8.39
C HIS A 522 18.38 15.49 -8.09
N GLY A 523 17.21 15.45 -8.73
CA GLY A 523 16.10 16.37 -8.50
C GLY A 523 15.63 16.43 -7.05
N HIS A 524 15.56 15.29 -6.35
CA HIS A 524 15.22 15.26 -4.93
C HIS A 524 16.33 15.87 -4.05
N ALA A 525 17.59 15.65 -4.41
CA ALA A 525 18.73 16.06 -3.61
C ALA A 525 19.16 17.52 -3.83
N GLY A 526 18.72 18.17 -4.93
CA GLY A 526 19.24 19.49 -5.29
C GLY A 526 20.61 19.41 -5.99
N GLU A 527 20.97 18.26 -6.56
CA GLU A 527 22.30 18.01 -7.11
C GLU A 527 22.39 18.44 -8.57
N GLY A 528 23.57 18.90 -8.98
CA GLY A 528 23.85 19.20 -10.38
C GLY A 528 23.92 17.94 -11.25
N MET A 529 23.57 18.09 -12.52
CA MET A 529 23.56 17.01 -13.50
C MET A 529 24.11 17.50 -14.84
N ARG A 530 24.89 16.65 -15.51
CA ARG A 530 25.39 16.88 -16.86
C ARG A 530 24.90 15.73 -17.74
N ILE A 531 24.22 16.06 -18.83
CA ILE A 531 23.69 15.08 -19.76
C ILE A 531 24.32 15.31 -21.13
N ASP A 532 25.08 14.32 -21.58
CA ASP A 532 25.60 14.26 -22.94
C ASP A 532 24.62 13.45 -23.80
N ARG A 533 24.16 14.03 -24.91
CA ARG A 533 23.24 13.40 -25.86
C ARG A 533 23.92 13.28 -27.22
N VAL A 534 23.73 12.14 -27.89
CA VAL A 534 24.24 11.95 -29.24
C VAL A 534 23.56 12.93 -30.19
N GLY A 535 24.34 13.77 -30.88
CA GLY A 535 23.84 14.72 -31.88
C GLY A 535 23.14 15.96 -31.33
N ARG A 536 23.24 16.25 -30.02
CA ARG A 536 22.76 17.50 -29.40
C ARG A 536 23.85 18.07 -28.48
N PRO A 537 23.89 19.40 -28.27
CA PRO A 537 24.78 20.00 -27.28
C PRO A 537 24.47 19.44 -25.88
N SER A 538 25.51 19.26 -25.06
CA SER A 538 25.37 18.80 -23.68
C SER A 538 24.51 19.77 -22.87
N GLU A 539 23.55 19.24 -22.12
CA GLU A 539 22.74 20.01 -21.18
C GLU A 539 23.42 19.97 -19.81
N ILE A 540 23.70 21.13 -19.21
CA ILE A 540 24.28 21.27 -17.87
C ILE A 540 23.22 21.91 -16.97
N ILE A 541 22.91 21.24 -15.86
CA ILE A 541 22.01 21.73 -14.81
C ILE A 541 22.86 21.86 -13.56
N GLU A 542 23.06 23.08 -13.08
CA GLU A 542 23.91 23.33 -11.90
C GLU A 542 23.32 22.75 -10.61
N SER A 543 21.99 22.83 -10.47
CA SER A 543 21.26 22.29 -9.33
C SER A 543 19.86 21.86 -9.77
N ALA A 544 19.56 20.56 -9.68
CA ALA A 544 18.29 20.01 -10.11
C ALA A 544 17.32 19.87 -8.93
N HIS A 545 16.11 20.41 -9.09
CA HIS A 545 15.05 20.43 -8.10
C HIS A 545 13.76 19.92 -8.73
N VAL A 546 13.34 18.73 -8.29
CA VAL A 546 12.09 18.11 -8.74
C VAL A 546 11.12 18.04 -7.58
N THR A 547 9.88 18.45 -7.81
CA THR A 547 8.75 18.21 -6.89
C THR A 547 7.82 17.18 -7.51
N LEU A 548 7.39 16.17 -6.73
CA LEU A 548 6.36 15.22 -7.16
C LEU A 548 5.10 15.42 -6.31
N GLY A 549 3.97 15.59 -6.98
CA GLY A 549 2.64 15.63 -6.37
C GLY A 549 1.73 14.65 -7.08
N ILE A 550 1.73 13.40 -6.63
CA ILE A 550 1.15 12.29 -7.38
C ILE A 550 0.00 11.66 -6.60
N CYS A 551 -1.18 11.60 -7.21
CA CYS A 551 -2.27 10.75 -6.75
C CYS A 551 -2.24 9.45 -7.55
N THR A 552 -2.30 8.30 -6.88
CA THR A 552 -2.24 6.98 -7.52
C THR A 552 -3.22 6.02 -6.86
N GLN A 553 -3.26 4.78 -7.34
CA GLN A 553 -4.03 3.69 -6.73
C GLN A 553 -3.14 2.87 -5.77
N PRO A 554 -3.71 2.25 -4.73
CA PRO A 554 -2.96 1.35 -3.84
C PRO A 554 -2.23 0.22 -4.59
N ASP A 555 -2.86 -0.35 -5.62
CA ASP A 555 -2.26 -1.43 -6.42
C ASP A 555 -0.99 -1.00 -7.16
N VAL A 556 -0.89 0.29 -7.53
CA VAL A 556 0.33 0.83 -8.14
C VAL A 556 1.47 0.83 -7.12
N LEU A 557 1.19 1.12 -5.85
CA LEU A 557 2.20 1.00 -4.78
C LEU A 557 2.58 -0.47 -4.56
N ALA A 558 1.60 -1.38 -4.50
CA ALA A 558 1.87 -2.82 -4.37
C ALA A 558 2.74 -3.33 -5.52
N GLY A 559 2.48 -2.91 -6.76
CA GLY A 559 3.28 -3.27 -7.94
C GLY A 559 4.72 -2.72 -7.93
N LEU A 560 5.05 -1.74 -7.08
CA LEU A 560 6.44 -1.31 -6.88
C LEU A 560 7.30 -2.42 -6.23
N ALA A 561 6.67 -3.37 -5.52
CA ALA A 561 7.33 -4.55 -4.96
C ALA A 561 7.95 -5.45 -6.03
N ASP A 562 7.26 -5.57 -7.16
CA ASP A 562 7.62 -6.47 -8.26
C ASP A 562 8.80 -5.96 -9.08
N THR A 563 9.29 -4.75 -8.79
CA THR A 563 10.40 -4.12 -9.50
C THR A 563 11.55 -3.81 -8.51
N PRO A 564 12.45 -4.79 -8.25
CA PRO A 564 13.55 -4.67 -7.28
C PRO A 564 14.45 -3.43 -7.47
N GLN A 565 14.49 -2.89 -8.69
CA GLN A 565 15.26 -1.72 -9.05
C GLN A 565 14.78 -0.44 -8.34
N PHE A 566 13.50 -0.30 -7.99
CA PHE A 566 13.01 0.89 -7.26
C PHE A 566 13.61 1.01 -5.87
N ARG A 567 13.71 -0.12 -5.15
CA ARG A 567 14.37 -0.19 -3.84
C ARG A 567 15.89 -0.07 -3.98
N GLY A 568 16.49 -0.85 -4.89
CA GLY A 568 17.94 -0.85 -5.10
C GLY A 568 18.53 0.48 -5.58
N GLN A 569 17.72 1.34 -6.22
CA GLN A 569 18.15 2.67 -6.65
C GLN A 569 17.76 3.80 -5.68
N GLY A 570 17.07 3.51 -4.58
CA GLY A 570 16.79 4.46 -3.50
C GLY A 570 15.68 5.49 -3.76
N LEU A 571 14.79 5.26 -4.74
CA LEU A 571 13.67 6.18 -5.00
C LEU A 571 12.59 6.08 -3.91
N LEU A 572 12.29 4.86 -3.44
CA LEU A 572 11.22 4.60 -2.47
C LEU A 572 11.43 5.33 -1.14
N GLY A 573 12.68 5.39 -0.66
CA GLY A 573 13.02 6.10 0.57
C GLY A 573 12.88 7.63 0.51
N ARG A 574 12.59 8.21 -0.66
CA ARG A 574 12.40 9.67 -0.84
C ARG A 574 10.93 10.09 -0.87
N ILE A 575 10.01 9.14 -0.94
CA ILE A 575 8.57 9.41 -1.10
C ILE A 575 7.92 9.60 0.27
N LEU A 576 7.14 10.67 0.40
CA LEU A 576 6.18 10.88 1.48
C LEU A 576 4.85 10.21 1.10
N TYR A 577 4.61 9.03 1.68
CA TYR A 577 3.45 8.20 1.38
C TYR A 577 2.24 8.66 2.19
N ALA A 578 1.09 8.76 1.54
CA ALA A 578 -0.21 8.84 2.18
C ALA A 578 -1.09 7.71 1.64
N VAL A 579 -1.66 6.93 2.55
CA VAL A 579 -2.54 5.79 2.24
C VAL A 579 -3.86 5.99 3.00
N PRO A 580 -4.64 7.02 2.65
CA PRO A 580 -5.85 7.35 3.40
C PRO A 580 -6.97 6.32 3.22
N HIS A 581 -7.83 6.23 4.23
CA HIS A 581 -9.08 5.49 4.14
C HIS A 581 -10.05 6.19 3.19
N SER A 582 -10.77 5.42 2.37
CA SER A 582 -11.79 5.94 1.46
C SER A 582 -13.05 6.34 2.23
N LEU A 583 -13.62 7.51 1.91
CA LEU A 583 -14.92 7.94 2.47
C LEU A 583 -16.13 7.38 1.68
N LEU A 584 -15.90 6.57 0.65
CA LEU A 584 -16.99 5.91 -0.09
C LEU A 584 -17.88 5.10 0.87
N GLY A 585 -19.20 5.29 0.77
CA GLY A 585 -20.18 4.69 1.68
C GLY A 585 -20.53 5.54 2.91
N TYR A 586 -19.70 6.54 3.25
CA TYR A 586 -19.83 7.37 4.46
C TYR A 586 -19.94 8.88 4.15
N ARG A 587 -20.16 9.25 2.88
CA ARG A 587 -20.20 10.66 2.45
C ARG A 587 -21.50 11.33 2.87
N ASP A 588 -21.39 12.56 3.32
CA ASP A 588 -22.52 13.49 3.44
C ASP A 588 -23.03 13.88 2.04
N PRO A 589 -24.31 13.64 1.72
CA PRO A 589 -24.90 14.05 0.44
C PRO A 589 -25.10 15.56 0.31
N SER A 590 -24.96 16.35 1.37
CA SER A 590 -25.20 17.81 1.36
C SER A 590 -24.13 18.58 2.16
N PRO A 591 -22.86 18.51 1.72
CA PRO A 591 -21.76 19.16 2.43
C PRO A 591 -21.85 20.69 2.34
N GLU A 592 -21.23 21.38 3.30
CA GLU A 592 -21.04 22.83 3.24
C GLU A 592 -20.14 23.19 2.04
N LEU A 593 -20.55 24.21 1.27
CA LEU A 593 -19.75 24.71 0.14
C LEU A 593 -18.71 25.71 0.65
N ILE A 594 -17.55 25.75 0.00
CA ILE A 594 -16.47 26.68 0.34
C ILE A 594 -16.93 28.12 0.06
N PRO A 595 -16.94 29.01 1.07
CA PRO A 595 -17.17 30.43 0.84
C PRO A 595 -16.16 31.05 -0.13
N ALA A 596 -16.62 31.87 -1.08
CA ALA A 596 -15.78 32.43 -2.14
C ALA A 596 -14.54 33.19 -1.63
N HIS A 597 -14.63 33.87 -0.48
CA HIS A 597 -13.50 34.60 0.10
C HIS A 597 -12.35 33.69 0.55
N ILE A 598 -12.63 32.46 0.98
CA ILE A 598 -11.59 31.48 1.35
C ILE A 598 -10.85 31.02 0.09
N THR A 599 -11.60 30.70 -0.97
CA THR A 599 -11.02 30.34 -2.28
C THR A 599 -10.15 31.46 -2.85
N HIS A 600 -10.62 32.72 -2.78
CA HIS A 600 -9.82 33.87 -3.23
C HIS A 600 -8.55 34.04 -2.37
N THR A 601 -8.67 33.97 -1.04
CA THR A 601 -7.51 34.09 -0.13
C THR A 601 -6.45 33.04 -0.43
N TYR A 602 -6.86 31.77 -0.62
CA TYR A 602 -5.97 30.68 -1.01
C TYR A 602 -5.29 30.95 -2.35
N THR A 603 -6.08 31.29 -3.37
CA THR A 603 -5.59 31.50 -4.74
C THR A 603 -4.60 32.67 -4.79
N ASP A 604 -4.98 33.83 -4.28
CA ASP A 604 -4.16 35.04 -4.30
C ASP A 604 -2.86 34.86 -3.51
N THR A 605 -2.96 34.23 -2.34
CA THR A 605 -1.80 33.99 -1.47
C THR A 605 -0.78 33.06 -2.13
N LEU A 606 -1.23 31.92 -2.66
CA LEU A 606 -0.34 30.93 -3.27
C LEU A 606 0.22 31.44 -4.61
N THR A 607 -0.60 32.04 -5.47
CA THR A 607 -0.13 32.63 -6.72
C THR A 607 0.90 33.73 -6.45
N SER A 608 0.64 34.61 -5.49
CA SER A 608 1.60 35.67 -5.10
C SER A 608 2.89 35.11 -4.51
N LEU A 609 2.81 34.06 -3.69
CA LEU A 609 3.98 33.35 -3.16
C LEU A 609 4.85 32.76 -4.28
N ILE A 610 4.24 32.07 -5.25
CA ILE A 610 4.93 31.49 -6.41
C ILE A 610 5.63 32.57 -7.22
N THR A 611 4.93 33.65 -7.57
CA THR A 611 5.51 34.73 -8.39
C THR A 611 6.64 35.46 -7.66
N ARG A 612 6.50 35.71 -6.35
CA ARG A 612 7.55 36.36 -5.55
C ARG A 612 8.80 35.50 -5.43
N LEU A 613 8.65 34.19 -5.17
CA LEU A 613 9.79 33.27 -5.09
C LEU A 613 10.45 33.07 -6.47
N HIS A 614 9.67 33.04 -7.55
CA HIS A 614 10.20 32.96 -8.90
C HIS A 614 11.06 34.19 -9.26
N ALA A 615 10.65 35.38 -8.81
CA ALA A 615 11.36 36.63 -9.07
C ALA A 615 12.73 36.75 -8.34
N LEU A 616 13.04 35.86 -7.39
CA LEU A 616 14.36 35.82 -6.78
C LEU A 616 15.42 35.44 -7.81
N THR A 617 16.46 36.26 -7.94
CA THR A 617 17.63 35.95 -8.79
C THR A 617 18.39 34.76 -8.23
N ASP A 618 18.68 34.81 -6.93
CA ASP A 618 19.51 33.84 -6.23
C ASP A 618 18.69 33.03 -5.20
N PRO A 619 19.03 31.74 -4.99
CA PRO A 619 18.38 30.96 -3.95
C PRO A 619 18.67 31.51 -2.55
N ILE A 620 17.64 31.55 -1.71
CA ILE A 620 17.78 31.94 -0.30
C ILE A 620 17.99 30.71 0.59
N THR A 621 18.65 30.90 1.72
CA THR A 621 18.81 29.84 2.73
C THR A 621 18.19 30.26 4.06
N LEU A 622 17.18 29.51 4.47
CA LEU A 622 16.53 29.65 5.78
C LEU A 622 17.40 29.04 6.87
N GLN A 623 17.48 29.72 8.01
CA GLN A 623 18.19 29.28 9.20
C GLN A 623 17.20 28.91 10.30
N PHE A 624 17.55 27.97 11.16
CA PHE A 624 16.78 27.72 12.40
C PHE A 624 17.22 28.67 13.51
N THR A 625 16.30 28.96 14.44
CA THR A 625 16.67 29.43 15.78
C THR A 625 17.47 28.34 16.51
N ASP A 626 18.31 28.69 17.48
CA ASP A 626 19.13 27.72 18.22
C ASP A 626 18.29 26.62 18.90
N THR A 627 17.14 27.00 19.45
CA THR A 627 16.19 26.08 20.07
C THR A 627 15.54 25.13 19.07
N ALA A 628 15.15 25.62 17.88
CA ALA A 628 14.64 24.77 16.80
C ALA A 628 15.73 23.85 16.24
N LEU A 629 16.97 24.34 16.12
CA LEU A 629 18.10 23.53 15.67
C LEU A 629 18.38 22.38 16.65
N ASN A 630 18.30 22.63 17.97
CA ASN A 630 18.39 21.58 18.98
C ASN A 630 17.28 20.53 18.82
N ALA A 631 16.06 20.94 18.47
CA ALA A 631 14.94 20.02 18.20
C ALA A 631 15.18 19.16 16.94
N VAL A 632 15.85 19.70 15.90
CA VAL A 632 16.31 18.90 14.74
C VAL A 632 17.30 17.83 15.18
N GLN A 633 18.23 18.16 16.07
CA GLN A 633 19.20 17.19 16.59
C GLN A 633 18.56 16.13 17.48
N GLU A 634 17.52 16.49 18.24
CA GLU A 634 16.71 15.56 19.01
C GLU A 634 16.06 14.52 18.11
N LEU A 635 15.38 14.98 17.04
CA LEU A 635 14.75 14.12 16.05
C LEU A 635 15.72 13.08 15.48
N LEU A 636 16.94 13.50 15.12
CA LEU A 636 17.99 12.60 14.64
C LEU A 636 18.36 11.53 15.69
N ARG A 637 18.55 11.94 16.94
CA ARG A 637 18.96 11.05 18.03
C ARG A 637 17.88 10.04 18.41
N GLU A 638 16.62 10.43 18.28
CA GLU A 638 15.46 9.56 18.50
C GLU A 638 15.24 8.58 17.34
N THR A 639 15.53 9.00 16.10
CA THR A 639 15.27 8.18 14.91
C THR A 639 16.35 7.10 14.71
N GLU A 640 17.64 7.43 14.90
CA GLU A 640 18.76 6.52 14.61
C GLU A 640 18.67 5.13 15.29
N PRO A 641 18.30 5.00 16.58
CA PRO A 641 18.19 3.69 17.23
C PRO A 641 17.08 2.81 16.65
N ARG A 642 16.07 3.38 15.97
CA ARG A 642 14.92 2.65 15.42
C ARG A 642 15.26 1.78 14.20
N TYR A 643 16.45 1.97 13.60
CA TYR A 643 16.94 1.11 12.53
C TYR A 643 17.54 -0.21 13.01
N ARG A 644 17.79 -0.35 14.32
CA ARG A 644 18.38 -1.57 14.90
C ARG A 644 17.43 -2.76 14.69
N PRO A 645 17.95 -3.99 14.51
CA PRO A 645 17.14 -5.19 14.34
C PRO A 645 16.08 -5.33 15.46
N GLY A 646 14.84 -5.62 15.08
CA GLY A 646 13.71 -5.78 16.00
C GLY A 646 12.95 -4.49 16.34
N ASN A 647 13.43 -3.32 15.89
CA ASN A 647 12.69 -2.06 15.99
C ASN A 647 11.84 -1.80 14.74
N ASP A 648 10.97 -0.80 14.84
CA ASP A 648 9.89 -0.54 13.90
C ASP A 648 10.30 0.07 12.56
N LEU A 649 11.55 0.55 12.42
CA LEU A 649 12.13 1.02 11.16
C LEU A 649 13.22 0.09 10.61
N ALA A 650 13.43 -1.07 11.23
CA ALA A 650 14.51 -1.99 10.86
C ALA A 650 14.42 -2.51 9.42
N HIS A 651 13.22 -2.64 8.87
CA HIS A 651 12.96 -3.13 7.51
C HIS A 651 12.87 -2.01 6.46
N MET A 652 12.93 -0.73 6.86
CA MET A 652 12.83 0.44 5.99
C MET A 652 13.92 1.51 6.25
N PRO A 653 15.20 1.13 6.42
CA PRO A 653 16.26 2.09 6.74
C PRO A 653 16.52 3.12 5.63
N ASP A 654 16.17 2.78 4.38
CA ASP A 654 16.27 3.68 3.22
C ASP A 654 15.30 4.88 3.33
N TRP A 655 14.08 4.66 3.81
CA TRP A 655 13.12 5.71 4.09
C TRP A 655 13.41 6.40 5.42
N GLY A 656 13.64 5.61 6.47
CA GLY A 656 13.94 6.12 7.81
C GLY A 656 15.11 7.10 7.80
N GLY A 657 16.20 6.76 7.10
CA GLY A 657 17.37 7.64 6.97
C GLY A 657 17.11 8.97 6.25
N LYS A 658 15.99 9.13 5.54
CA LYS A 658 15.56 10.38 4.87
C LYS A 658 14.48 11.14 5.65
N TYR A 659 13.87 10.52 6.65
CA TYR A 659 12.79 11.11 7.44
C TYR A 659 13.18 12.46 8.07
N PRO A 660 14.29 12.60 8.81
CA PRO A 660 14.67 13.89 9.41
C PRO A 660 14.88 15.00 8.37
N GLY A 661 15.46 14.66 7.21
CA GLY A 661 15.63 15.59 6.10
C GLY A 661 14.28 16.07 5.55
N ALA A 662 13.31 15.17 5.38
CA ALA A 662 11.97 15.53 4.95
C ALA A 662 11.25 16.46 5.94
N VAL A 663 11.39 16.24 7.25
CA VAL A 663 10.84 17.14 8.28
C VAL A 663 11.45 18.55 8.19
N VAL A 664 12.77 18.64 7.96
CA VAL A 664 13.44 19.93 7.75
C VAL A 664 12.91 20.67 6.52
N ARG A 665 12.65 19.94 5.42
CA ARG A 665 12.04 20.52 4.21
C ARG A 665 10.64 21.04 4.47
N ILE A 666 9.81 20.25 5.14
CA ILE A 666 8.44 20.65 5.54
C ILE A 666 8.50 21.91 6.42
N ALA A 667 9.41 21.98 7.39
CA ALA A 667 9.57 23.17 8.24
C ALA A 667 9.89 24.44 7.41
N GLY A 668 10.73 24.33 6.39
CA GLY A 668 10.98 25.41 5.44
C GLY A 668 9.72 25.85 4.69
N LEU A 669 8.92 24.90 4.19
CA LEU A 669 7.67 25.18 3.48
C LEU A 669 6.63 25.86 4.38
N LEU A 670 6.43 25.35 5.60
CA LEU A 670 5.52 25.97 6.57
C LEU A 670 5.96 27.39 6.93
N HIS A 671 7.27 27.61 7.12
CA HIS A 671 7.82 28.93 7.39
C HIS A 671 7.54 29.92 6.25
N LEU A 672 7.75 29.52 5.00
CA LEU A 672 7.50 30.36 3.83
C LEU A 672 6.01 30.72 3.70
N ALA A 673 5.14 29.74 3.91
CA ALA A 673 3.69 29.92 3.80
C ALA A 673 3.11 30.76 4.95
N ALA A 674 3.66 30.65 6.16
CA ALA A 674 3.32 31.54 7.28
C ALA A 674 3.82 32.98 7.05
N ASN A 675 4.94 33.15 6.34
CA ASN A 675 5.55 34.45 6.03
C ASN A 675 5.35 34.85 4.55
N HIS A 676 4.21 34.49 3.94
CA HIS A 676 3.96 34.60 2.50
C HIS A 676 4.06 36.02 1.91
N HIS A 677 4.01 37.06 2.75
CA HIS A 677 4.22 38.47 2.36
C HIS A 677 5.68 38.85 2.07
N GLY A 678 6.64 37.91 2.19
CA GLY A 678 8.05 38.14 1.83
C GLY A 678 8.98 38.38 3.02
N THR A 679 8.54 38.17 4.26
CA THR A 679 9.37 38.27 5.47
C THR A 679 10.09 36.96 5.79
N TRP A 680 10.72 36.33 4.78
CA TRP A 680 11.39 35.03 4.89
C TRP A 680 12.79 35.09 5.52
N ASN A 681 13.28 36.29 5.82
CA ASN A 681 14.58 36.50 6.47
C ASN A 681 14.59 36.11 7.96
N LYS A 682 13.42 35.83 8.54
CA LYS A 682 13.30 35.39 9.93
C LYS A 682 13.75 33.93 10.05
N PRO A 683 14.41 33.54 11.16
CA PRO A 683 14.75 32.15 11.37
C PRO A 683 13.49 31.30 11.62
N ILE A 684 13.56 30.02 11.25
CA ILE A 684 12.53 29.01 11.54
C ILE A 684 12.49 28.77 13.05
N THR A 685 11.31 28.95 13.64
CA THR A 685 11.09 28.85 15.09
C THR A 685 10.86 27.40 15.51
N THR A 686 10.96 27.14 16.82
CA THR A 686 10.68 25.82 17.40
C THR A 686 9.24 25.38 17.10
N ASP A 687 8.28 26.30 17.16
CA ASP A 687 6.87 26.00 16.91
C ASP A 687 6.63 25.57 15.46
N THR A 688 7.22 26.28 14.48
CA THR A 688 7.15 25.87 13.07
C THR A 688 7.79 24.49 12.85
N PHE A 689 8.91 24.22 13.51
CA PHE A 689 9.55 22.91 13.44
C PHE A 689 8.70 21.82 14.12
N ALA A 690 8.02 22.11 15.22
CA ALA A 690 7.12 21.18 15.90
C ALA A 690 5.92 20.81 15.01
N CYS A 691 5.31 21.79 14.33
CA CYS A 691 4.27 21.53 13.33
C CYS A 691 4.78 20.63 12.19
N ALA A 692 5.98 20.91 11.69
CA ALA A 692 6.60 20.10 10.65
C ALA A 692 6.89 18.66 11.11
N ARG A 693 7.36 18.49 12.35
CA ARG A 693 7.58 17.18 12.96
C ARG A 693 6.28 16.40 13.10
N HIS A 694 5.19 17.03 13.51
CA HIS A 694 3.89 16.37 13.60
C HIS A 694 3.42 15.86 12.22
N ILE A 695 3.56 16.67 11.16
CA ILE A 695 3.29 16.20 9.80
C ILE A 695 4.26 15.08 9.38
N GLY A 696 5.52 15.16 9.82
CA GLY A 696 6.49 14.10 9.64
C GLY A 696 6.07 12.78 10.28
N ASP A 697 5.60 12.82 11.52
CA ASP A 697 5.14 11.64 12.27
C ASP A 697 3.90 11.02 11.61
N TYR A 698 3.02 11.83 11.01
CA TYR A 698 1.96 11.35 10.12
C TYR A 698 2.52 10.55 8.93
N TYR A 699 3.50 11.10 8.21
CA TYR A 699 4.11 10.42 7.07
C TYR A 699 4.89 9.17 7.47
N LEU A 700 5.48 9.14 8.66
CA LEU A 700 6.15 7.98 9.24
C LEU A 700 5.17 6.82 9.42
N THR A 701 4.00 7.06 10.02
CA THR A 701 2.97 6.01 10.19
C THR A 701 2.44 5.51 8.85
N HIS A 702 2.19 6.42 7.90
CA HIS A 702 1.76 6.02 6.55
C HIS A 702 2.86 5.33 5.74
N ALA A 703 4.13 5.70 5.92
CA ALA A 703 5.24 5.04 5.24
C ALA A 703 5.40 3.60 5.71
N GLN A 704 5.22 3.32 7.00
CA GLN A 704 5.19 1.95 7.51
C GLN A 704 4.07 1.14 6.82
N ALA A 705 2.85 1.69 6.75
CA ALA A 705 1.74 1.01 6.06
C ALA A 705 1.99 0.84 4.55
N ALA A 706 2.61 1.83 3.89
CA ALA A 706 2.99 1.72 2.49
C ALA A 706 4.06 0.64 2.27
N TYR A 707 5.06 0.53 3.15
CA TYR A 707 6.08 -0.51 3.08
C TYR A 707 5.50 -1.90 3.39
N ASP A 708 4.50 -2.00 4.25
CA ASP A 708 3.73 -3.23 4.49
C ASP A 708 2.97 -3.66 3.20
N LEU A 709 2.36 -2.70 2.47
CA LEU A 709 1.68 -2.94 1.18
C LEU A 709 2.64 -3.30 0.04
N ILE A 710 3.84 -2.70 0.01
CA ILE A 710 4.92 -3.02 -0.93
C ILE A 710 5.53 -4.40 -0.60
N GLY A 711 5.11 -5.08 0.47
CA GLY A 711 5.67 -6.37 0.86
C GLY A 711 7.15 -6.28 1.28
N ALA A 712 7.55 -5.12 1.84
CA ALA A 712 8.91 -4.89 2.29
C ALA A 712 9.27 -5.63 3.58
N ASP A 713 8.25 -6.04 4.36
CA ASP A 713 8.37 -7.02 5.44
C ASP A 713 8.31 -8.46 4.86
N PRO A 714 9.43 -9.20 4.85
CA PRO A 714 9.48 -10.54 4.28
C PRO A 714 8.53 -11.52 4.99
N ASP A 715 8.38 -11.40 6.31
CA ASP A 715 7.60 -12.36 7.11
C ASP A 715 6.10 -12.17 6.83
N LEU A 716 5.64 -10.93 6.71
CA LEU A 716 4.26 -10.61 6.33
C LEU A 716 3.97 -10.97 4.87
N ALA A 717 4.92 -10.70 3.96
CA ALA A 717 4.77 -11.07 2.56
C ALA A 717 4.71 -12.62 2.38
N ASP A 718 5.48 -13.36 3.18
CA ASP A 718 5.41 -14.82 3.23
C ASP A 718 4.07 -15.31 3.78
N ALA A 719 3.55 -14.66 4.83
CA ALA A 719 2.24 -14.97 5.40
C ALA A 719 1.11 -14.76 4.40
N ARG A 720 1.11 -13.65 3.64
CA ARG A 720 0.13 -13.39 2.57
C ARG A 720 0.17 -14.47 1.50
N ALA A 721 1.36 -14.81 1.00
CA ALA A 721 1.51 -15.85 -0.02
C ALA A 721 1.00 -17.22 0.46
N LEU A 722 1.19 -17.54 1.75
CA LEU A 722 0.67 -18.75 2.37
C LEU A 722 -0.85 -18.71 2.52
N ARG A 723 -1.43 -17.58 2.98
CA ARG A 723 -2.87 -17.37 3.06
C ARG A 723 -3.52 -17.55 1.69
N ASP A 724 -3.04 -16.84 0.67
CA ASP A 724 -3.61 -16.87 -0.68
C ASP A 724 -3.54 -18.28 -1.28
N TRP A 725 -2.48 -19.04 -0.98
CA TRP A 725 -2.40 -20.45 -1.34
C TRP A 725 -3.47 -21.29 -0.62
N ILE A 726 -3.57 -21.18 0.70
CA ILE A 726 -4.56 -21.90 1.54
C ILE A 726 -5.98 -21.65 1.04
N THR A 727 -6.33 -20.38 0.82
CA THR A 727 -7.65 -19.94 0.35
C THR A 727 -7.94 -20.49 -1.03
N ARG A 728 -6.99 -20.39 -1.97
CA ARG A 728 -7.15 -20.89 -3.34
C ARG A 728 -7.28 -22.41 -3.42
N THR A 729 -6.65 -23.16 -2.52
CA THR A 729 -6.70 -24.64 -2.55
C THR A 729 -7.76 -25.23 -1.63
N GLY A 730 -8.45 -24.42 -0.82
CA GLY A 730 -9.44 -24.91 0.15
C GLY A 730 -8.85 -25.90 1.15
N THR A 731 -7.56 -25.78 1.47
CA THR A 731 -6.86 -26.80 2.25
C THR A 731 -7.11 -26.59 3.73
N HIS A 732 -7.79 -27.55 4.37
CA HIS A 732 -8.11 -27.49 5.80
C HIS A 732 -6.95 -27.96 6.71
N ARG A 733 -6.00 -28.73 6.17
CA ARG A 733 -4.84 -29.29 6.91
C ARG A 733 -3.66 -29.53 5.97
N PHE A 734 -2.46 -29.14 6.38
CA PHE A 734 -1.24 -29.32 5.58
C PHE A 734 0.02 -29.47 6.44
N ALA A 735 1.04 -30.15 5.93
CA ALA A 735 2.38 -30.12 6.52
C ALA A 735 3.19 -28.95 5.98
N ALA A 736 4.14 -28.42 6.75
CA ALA A 736 5.02 -27.34 6.26
C ALA A 736 5.80 -27.73 4.98
N SER A 737 6.05 -29.02 4.76
CA SER A 737 6.62 -29.53 3.50
C SER A 737 5.70 -29.35 2.29
N ASP A 738 4.38 -29.39 2.49
CA ASP A 738 3.38 -29.25 1.43
C ASP A 738 3.33 -27.80 0.96
N ALA A 739 3.45 -26.84 1.90
CA ALA A 739 3.59 -25.42 1.59
C ALA A 739 4.86 -25.13 0.78
N VAL A 740 6.02 -25.69 1.18
CA VAL A 740 7.27 -25.61 0.39
C VAL A 740 7.07 -26.18 -1.02
N GLN A 741 6.38 -27.31 -1.13
CA GLN A 741 6.14 -27.99 -2.40
C GLN A 741 5.22 -27.18 -3.34
N ALA A 742 4.17 -26.58 -2.80
CA ALA A 742 3.21 -25.78 -3.55
C ALA A 742 3.79 -24.42 -3.96
N LEU A 743 4.61 -23.82 -3.10
CA LEU A 743 5.19 -22.49 -3.28
C LEU A 743 6.71 -22.55 -3.54
N ARG A 744 7.17 -23.56 -4.30
CA ARG A 744 8.60 -23.79 -4.61
C ARG A 744 9.33 -22.60 -5.23
N ALA A 745 8.60 -21.73 -5.92
CA ALA A 745 9.17 -20.50 -6.50
C ALA A 745 9.62 -19.51 -5.41
N ARG A 746 8.95 -19.54 -4.24
CA ARG A 746 9.20 -18.64 -3.11
C ARG A 746 10.00 -19.31 -1.98
N PHE A 747 9.66 -20.54 -1.62
CA PHE A 747 10.28 -21.27 -0.50
C PHE A 747 11.08 -22.48 -0.99
N ARG A 748 12.32 -22.66 -0.49
CA ARG A 748 13.18 -23.80 -0.89
C ARG A 748 13.28 -24.88 0.19
N LYS A 749 13.17 -24.50 1.46
CA LYS A 749 13.20 -25.43 2.61
C LYS A 749 12.15 -25.03 3.64
N VAL A 750 11.80 -25.98 4.53
CA VAL A 750 10.80 -25.76 5.60
C VAL A 750 11.14 -24.56 6.48
N ALA A 751 12.43 -24.31 6.74
CA ALA A 751 12.87 -23.16 7.52
C ALA A 751 12.54 -21.80 6.87
N ASP A 752 12.32 -21.75 5.55
CA ASP A 752 11.95 -20.52 4.84
C ASP A 752 10.46 -20.18 5.02
N VAL A 753 9.63 -21.16 5.36
CA VAL A 753 8.17 -20.98 5.53
C VAL A 753 7.79 -20.62 6.96
N GLU A 754 8.65 -20.98 7.93
CA GLU A 754 8.40 -20.79 9.36
C GLU A 754 8.14 -19.32 9.77
N PRO A 755 8.79 -18.29 9.19
CA PRO A 755 8.45 -16.90 9.48
C PRO A 755 7.01 -16.52 9.09
N GLY A 756 6.60 -16.83 7.86
CA GLY A 756 5.22 -16.59 7.42
C GLY A 756 4.19 -17.41 8.19
N LEU A 757 4.49 -18.67 8.53
CA LEU A 757 3.60 -19.51 9.36
C LEU A 757 3.45 -18.98 10.78
N ARG A 758 4.51 -18.42 11.38
CA ARG A 758 4.42 -17.76 12.70
C ARG A 758 3.50 -16.54 12.67
N VAL A 759 3.54 -15.76 11.58
CA VAL A 759 2.62 -14.63 11.39
C VAL A 759 1.18 -15.13 11.24
N LEU A 760 0.93 -16.13 10.39
CA LEU A 760 -0.41 -16.71 10.25
C LEU A 760 -0.95 -17.28 11.57
N GLU A 761 -0.10 -17.95 12.35
CA GLU A 761 -0.46 -18.51 13.65
C GLU A 761 -0.76 -17.42 14.69
N ALA A 762 0.06 -16.36 14.73
CA ALA A 762 -0.17 -15.20 15.60
C ALA A 762 -1.49 -14.48 15.30
N HIS A 763 -1.92 -14.49 14.03
CA HIS A 763 -3.18 -13.89 13.58
C HIS A 763 -4.37 -14.87 13.60
N GLY A 764 -4.19 -16.10 14.10
CA GLY A 764 -5.26 -17.09 14.25
C GLY A 764 -5.72 -17.76 12.94
N TRP A 765 -5.02 -17.58 11.82
CA TRP A 765 -5.37 -18.20 10.53
C TRP A 765 -5.06 -19.70 10.49
N VAL A 766 -3.99 -20.10 11.16
CA VAL A 766 -3.56 -21.50 11.27
C VAL A 766 -3.20 -21.83 12.70
N ARG A 767 -3.30 -23.09 13.10
CA ARG A 767 -2.76 -23.58 14.38
C ARG A 767 -1.84 -24.76 14.17
N ARG A 768 -0.71 -24.78 14.87
CA ARG A 768 0.21 -25.91 14.81
C ARG A 768 -0.32 -27.07 15.64
N LEU A 769 -0.43 -28.24 15.02
CA LEU A 769 -0.82 -29.46 15.74
C LEU A 769 0.38 -30.06 16.49
N PRO A 770 0.19 -30.56 17.73
CA PRO A 770 1.27 -31.19 18.49
C PRO A 770 1.81 -32.41 17.74
N ALA A 771 3.14 -32.52 17.68
CA ALA A 771 3.79 -33.67 17.07
C ALA A 771 3.59 -34.91 17.97
N PRO A 772 3.22 -36.09 17.42
CA PRO A 772 3.20 -37.32 18.20
C PRO A 772 4.60 -37.61 18.75
N PRO A 773 4.73 -38.19 19.97
CA PRO A 773 6.03 -38.52 20.54
C PRO A 773 6.83 -39.41 19.59
N ARG A 774 8.13 -39.16 19.48
CA ARG A 774 9.03 -39.96 18.64
C ARG A 774 8.88 -41.44 19.01
N ALA A 775 8.44 -42.27 18.07
CA ALA A 775 8.71 -43.70 18.16
C ALA A 775 10.24 -43.86 18.22
N SER A 776 10.75 -44.63 19.20
CA SER A 776 12.19 -44.76 19.40
C SER A 776 12.84 -45.38 18.16
N GLY A 777 13.49 -44.55 17.35
CA GLY A 777 14.19 -44.96 16.14
C GLY A 777 14.94 -43.78 15.51
N PRO A 778 16.06 -44.02 14.81
CA PRO A 778 16.82 -42.98 14.13
C PRO A 778 16.09 -42.58 12.84
N GLY A 779 15.09 -41.71 12.96
CA GLY A 779 14.32 -41.15 11.85
C GLY A 779 14.29 -39.62 11.91
N ARG A 780 14.33 -38.98 10.73
CA ARG A 780 14.21 -37.52 10.58
C ARG A 780 12.87 -37.07 11.20
N SER A 781 12.90 -36.02 12.03
CA SER A 781 11.70 -35.42 12.62
C SER A 781 10.67 -35.10 11.52
N ARG A 782 9.42 -35.54 11.69
CA ARG A 782 8.33 -35.21 10.76
C ARG A 782 8.14 -33.68 10.71
N ALA A 783 7.83 -33.16 9.53
CA ALA A 783 7.51 -31.74 9.37
C ALA A 783 6.31 -31.36 10.26
N PRO A 784 6.28 -30.15 10.83
CA PRO A 784 5.14 -29.69 11.59
C PRO A 784 3.89 -29.66 10.71
N VAL A 785 2.75 -30.06 11.28
CA VAL A 785 1.45 -30.10 10.63
C VAL A 785 0.62 -28.95 11.18
N TYR A 786 -0.04 -28.23 10.28
CA TYR A 786 -0.90 -27.11 10.57
C TYR A 786 -2.33 -27.45 10.15
N GLU A 787 -3.27 -26.95 10.94
CA GLU A 787 -4.68 -26.92 10.61
C GLU A 787 -5.07 -25.48 10.26
N VAL A 788 -6.04 -25.29 9.37
CA VAL A 788 -6.52 -23.99 8.89
C VAL A 788 -7.85 -23.65 9.54
N HIS A 789 -8.03 -22.39 9.93
CA HIS A 789 -9.27 -21.95 10.57
C HIS A 789 -10.47 -22.18 9.64
N PRO A 790 -11.60 -22.75 10.10
CA PRO A 790 -12.78 -23.02 9.27
C PRO A 790 -13.31 -21.79 8.51
N ASN A 791 -13.46 -20.66 9.20
CA ASN A 791 -13.88 -19.38 8.61
C ASN A 791 -12.82 -18.73 7.69
N ALA A 792 -11.55 -19.17 7.70
CA ALA A 792 -10.53 -18.60 6.81
C ALA A 792 -10.81 -18.93 5.32
N LEU A 793 -11.69 -19.89 5.06
CA LEU A 793 -12.11 -20.28 3.72
C LEU A 793 -13.49 -19.74 3.35
N GLU A 794 -14.26 -19.20 4.31
CA GLU A 794 -15.57 -18.60 4.08
C GLU A 794 -15.45 -17.16 3.54
N ASP A 795 -14.43 -16.40 3.96
CA ASP A 795 -14.14 -15.03 3.45
C ASP A 795 -13.84 -15.00 1.95
N ALA A 796 -13.44 -16.12 1.33
CA ALA A 796 -13.25 -16.21 -0.12
C ALA A 796 -14.55 -16.02 -0.93
N SER A 797 -15.71 -16.15 -0.27
CA SER A 797 -17.03 -16.00 -0.87
C SER A 797 -17.69 -14.63 -0.59
N GLN A 798 -17.01 -13.77 0.18
CA GLN A 798 -17.41 -12.39 0.48
C GLN A 798 -16.32 -11.39 0.03
N ASP A 799 -15.80 -11.54 -1.18
CA ASP A 799 -15.16 -10.42 -1.88
C ASP A 799 -16.30 -9.57 -2.51
N PRO A 800 -16.44 -8.26 -2.18
CA PRO A 800 -17.39 -7.39 -2.86
C PRO A 800 -17.07 -7.13 -4.34
#